data_AF-A0A1V2QI64-F1
#
_entry.id   AF-A0A1V2QI64-F1
#
_cell.length_a   1.000
_cell.length_b   1.000
_cell.length_c   1.000
_cell.angle_alpha   90.00
_cell.angle_beta   90.00
_cell.angle_gamma   90.00
#
_symmetry.space_group_name_H-M   'P 1'
#
loop_
_entity.id
_entity.type
_entity.pdbx_description
1 polymer ?
#
loop_
_entity_poly.entity_id
_entity_poly.type
_entity_poly.pdbx_seq_one_letter_code
_entity_poly.pdbx_strand_id
1 'polypeptide(L)'
;MPQESLLVLVREFMERPEHRGVPVTRRTPMLVFTGPKGSGKTALLDEVRQQLVGTVPHAVIDCATLKSNAAWEVLASLTFDLNLTAAGYGTVPFPRFVTAQVAIAQDFTGLTTGKKQEQLERALEQMRNVDKLREIIGVMADQAAQFVPVIGPAARYAPELVLGGLKANRWSQQVVLGTGLTHYGKDKSTAYLQLIRINQLTRRDASENQRKTATELLWSAFLADLRAAFGSGSRKRRWSLNCVLLLDNIDAKQGRILYRALTDTRRNAEPDPLTVVATSGGRLPRHLDPKERIPFAEEASYANYLEQRQGEYRADSYPVRLRDLSLDEVTGMLDDVAPPWMDERRTFAAWIYRMTLGHPAATAVLVKAFSDRESRPGSLREVLADEFPGSVDQDEQITVRQRLRRKFLGDDPAEELLTQLRACAAARDLDQAELLRDSGLIAKPADNAALVPAELQVVEGDKRVMLPAFRNLMLAELAEQRERWLAVHTWLRDNGKEDRHYHALAARDVAAVVGWLEHGLSDAKTWLESLHSITEAPNDLKLDHDSTKPDRALAAAGWQPSDTGSRTTARIVAALWIARDPLTTTKRKDLYSSAAFDLRTLAQDPKAARNELRHEADVLDERAETIDDVPETASRNTVARTPPAPSMVPPVSTVERRRRRRVKVVAAVAVVAVLAVAGIFAVTEFLTCGDDVYKRHGECVGVAHSSYVFDDRIADVQRKIYAENDKIANEPRVTVAVMTPMTPLPQDAGSVTWERVRAQLEGAHVAQLAANQQGRLPKVRLVLANPGSSQQGWRDVVDQLTSAEDDLVGVVGIGLSTVPTQEAAKALAAADIPMVASVVTATDINVDKQGDKSGYIRGFIRVNTTTGDQIEVLSTFLAGSGVRTAMLVYDTNDQDLYTSTLYREFKQAATDRRGPQITVESRFDTEAALDTQFKEIAKDLCVDGAPTTILYAGRAVLLDDLIRNLRTRGCALDRQITLVTGSDASMLRSRGDLRPKDNEAKLAILYTPHFDPDAMRDDAGFVAIGKEFDRLGFDRRDLDDGWGIMMHDAMLATTESIGQAASGLDAGATVTRKEVRAALGRLDRKKNAVNGAGGTFGINATTGNSTGRRLPVIEVGPDGAFTVRNVVDLPS
;
A
#
# COMPACT_ATOMS: atom_id res chain seq x y z
N MET A 1 -4.63 -11.06 15.53
CA MET A 1 -4.26 -10.54 16.86
C MET A 1 -5.33 -9.52 17.21
N PRO A 2 -5.65 -9.25 18.49
CA PRO A 2 -6.56 -8.16 18.82
C PRO A 2 -5.75 -6.88 18.61
N GLN A 3 -5.70 -6.44 17.36
CA GLN A 3 -5.00 -5.25 16.90
C GLN A 3 -5.43 -4.04 17.74
N GLU A 4 -6.68 -4.05 18.22
CA GLU A 4 -7.25 -3.02 19.08
C GLU A 4 -6.47 -2.81 20.40
N SER A 5 -6.15 -3.86 21.15
CA SER A 5 -5.42 -3.73 22.44
C SER A 5 -4.01 -3.16 22.25
N LEU A 6 -3.33 -3.52 21.16
CA LEU A 6 -2.01 -3.02 20.81
C LEU A 6 -2.06 -1.54 20.41
N LEU A 7 -3.08 -1.13 19.67
CA LEU A 7 -3.32 0.27 19.31
C LEU A 7 -3.67 1.12 20.54
N VAL A 8 -4.43 0.56 21.51
CA VAL A 8 -4.69 1.22 22.81
C VAL A 8 -3.38 1.50 23.54
N LEU A 9 -2.50 0.51 23.63
CA LEU A 9 -1.20 0.66 24.28
C LEU A 9 -0.37 1.76 23.60
N VAL A 10 -0.22 1.70 22.27
CA VAL A 10 0.55 2.70 21.52
C VAL A 10 -0.05 4.10 21.73
N ARG A 11 -1.37 4.24 21.63
CA ARG A 11 -2.07 5.50 21.86
C ARG A 11 -1.81 6.03 23.27
N GLU A 12 -1.88 5.19 24.29
CA GLU A 12 -1.60 5.58 25.66
C GLU A 12 -0.21 6.23 25.75
N PHE A 13 0.83 5.62 25.18
CA PHE A 13 2.18 6.19 25.15
C PHE A 13 2.32 7.44 24.25
N MET A 14 1.38 7.69 23.33
CA MET A 14 1.34 8.93 22.54
C MET A 14 0.69 10.09 23.29
N GLU A 15 -0.18 9.81 24.26
CA GLU A 15 -0.99 10.84 24.91
C GLU A 15 -0.16 11.81 25.77
N ARG A 16 -0.45 13.10 25.58
CA ARG A 16 0.08 14.23 26.35
C ARG A 16 -0.94 14.64 27.41
N PRO A 17 -0.75 14.30 28.69
CA PRO A 17 -1.73 14.62 29.73
C PRO A 17 -1.91 16.14 29.87
N GLU A 18 -3.14 16.58 30.17
CA GLU A 18 -3.42 17.99 30.36
C GLU A 18 -3.04 18.46 31.77
N HIS A 19 -2.21 19.50 31.87
CA HIS A 19 -2.00 20.25 33.11
C HIS A 19 -2.63 21.64 32.99
N ARG A 20 -3.57 21.96 33.89
CA ARG A 20 -4.36 23.21 33.83
C ARG A 20 -5.06 23.43 32.46
N GLY A 21 -5.44 22.33 31.81
CA GLY A 21 -6.14 22.30 30.52
C GLY A 21 -5.26 22.49 29.28
N VAL A 22 -3.95 22.37 29.43
CA VAL A 22 -2.98 22.42 28.33
C VAL A 22 -2.23 21.09 28.26
N PRO A 23 -2.15 20.42 27.09
CA PRO A 23 -1.34 19.22 26.93
C PRO A 23 0.13 19.46 27.29
N VAL A 24 0.69 18.61 28.14
CA VAL A 24 2.10 18.63 28.58
C VAL A 24 2.78 17.35 28.16
N THR A 25 4.00 17.48 27.63
CA THR A 25 4.83 16.34 27.25
C THR A 25 5.29 15.61 28.50
N ARG A 26 5.03 14.30 28.57
CA ARG A 26 5.52 13.40 29.61
C ARG A 26 6.68 12.56 29.08
N ARG A 27 7.52 12.05 29.98
CA ARG A 27 8.63 11.16 29.59
C ARG A 27 8.06 9.79 29.19
N THR A 28 8.38 9.32 28.00
CA THR A 28 7.97 8.02 27.47
C THR A 28 9.21 7.16 27.18
N PRO A 29 9.18 5.84 27.47
CA PRO A 29 10.22 4.92 27.06
C PRO A 29 10.17 4.68 25.55
N MET A 30 11.14 3.94 25.03
CA MET A 30 10.97 3.25 23.76
C MET A 30 10.10 2.01 23.98
N LEU A 31 8.92 1.96 23.36
CA LEU A 31 8.03 0.80 23.42
C LEU A 31 8.58 -0.27 22.46
N VAL A 32 9.05 -1.40 22.97
CA VAL A 32 9.72 -2.43 22.16
C VAL A 32 8.85 -3.68 22.09
N PHE A 33 8.20 -3.92 20.96
CA PHE A 33 7.48 -5.16 20.72
C PHE A 33 8.44 -6.30 20.38
N THR A 34 8.33 -7.38 21.12
CA THR A 34 9.23 -8.52 21.08
C THR A 34 8.45 -9.79 20.78
N GLY A 35 9.12 -10.75 20.15
CA GLY A 35 8.54 -12.05 19.85
C GLY A 35 9.43 -12.84 18.89
N PRO A 36 9.18 -14.16 18.74
CA PRO A 36 9.93 -15.02 17.83
C PRO A 36 9.75 -14.58 16.36
N LYS A 37 10.54 -15.14 15.45
CA LYS A 37 10.43 -14.83 14.02
C LYS A 37 9.03 -15.16 13.49
N GLY A 38 8.38 -14.19 12.85
CA GLY A 38 7.02 -14.36 12.31
C GLY A 38 5.87 -14.06 13.29
N SER A 39 6.16 -13.53 14.48
CA SER A 39 5.16 -13.17 15.50
C SER A 39 4.28 -11.94 15.17
N GLY A 40 4.25 -11.47 13.92
CA GLY A 40 3.44 -10.30 13.52
C GLY A 40 3.99 -8.91 13.88
N LYS A 41 5.28 -8.80 14.26
CA LYS A 41 5.93 -7.54 14.65
C LYS A 41 5.87 -6.44 13.56
N THR A 42 6.32 -6.75 12.35
CA THR A 42 6.30 -5.80 11.22
C THR A 42 4.86 -5.43 10.86
N ALA A 43 3.95 -6.42 10.80
CA ALA A 43 2.52 -6.18 10.54
C ALA A 43 1.88 -5.25 11.58
N LEU A 44 2.30 -5.32 12.85
CA LEU A 44 1.86 -4.37 13.88
C LEU A 44 2.36 -2.95 13.60
N LEU A 45 3.63 -2.76 13.19
CA LEU A 45 4.12 -1.43 12.82
C LEU A 45 3.38 -0.86 11.61
N ASP A 46 3.07 -1.70 10.62
CA ASP A 46 2.30 -1.29 9.45
C ASP A 46 0.87 -0.88 9.81
N GLU A 47 0.22 -1.62 10.71
CA GLU A 47 -1.11 -1.26 11.22
C GLU A 47 -1.07 0.07 11.98
N VAL A 48 -0.10 0.24 12.90
CA VAL A 48 0.09 1.51 13.62
C VAL A 48 0.31 2.64 12.61
N ARG A 49 1.14 2.44 11.59
CA ARG A 49 1.39 3.42 10.53
C ARG A 49 0.09 3.81 9.84
N GLN A 50 -0.73 2.85 9.39
CA GLN A 50 -1.99 3.11 8.69
C GLN A 50 -2.93 4.00 9.52
N GLN A 51 -3.02 3.76 10.83
CA GLN A 51 -3.86 4.57 11.73
C GLN A 51 -3.32 6.00 11.96
N LEU A 52 -2.02 6.22 11.79
CA LEU A 52 -1.37 7.53 11.93
C LEU A 52 -1.42 8.37 10.65
N VAL A 53 -1.59 7.74 9.49
CA VAL A 53 -1.68 8.44 8.19
C VAL A 53 -2.82 9.45 8.23
N GLY A 54 -2.49 10.72 7.94
CA GLY A 54 -3.46 11.81 7.90
C GLY A 54 -3.85 12.38 9.29
N THR A 55 -3.31 11.86 10.39
CA THR A 55 -3.74 12.24 11.76
C THR A 55 -2.60 12.73 12.66
N VAL A 56 -1.43 12.08 12.63
CA VAL A 56 -0.30 12.35 13.53
C VAL A 56 1.02 12.33 12.75
N PRO A 57 1.94 13.30 12.98
CA PRO A 57 3.28 13.27 12.40
C PRO A 57 4.02 11.98 12.79
N HIS A 58 4.47 11.20 11.80
CA HIS A 58 5.17 9.95 12.03
C HIS A 58 6.27 9.68 10.99
N ALA A 59 7.21 8.81 11.34
CA ALA A 59 8.30 8.36 10.48
C ALA A 59 8.56 6.86 10.67
N VAL A 60 9.06 6.18 9.63
CA VAL A 60 9.25 4.73 9.61
C VAL A 60 10.66 4.38 9.15
N ILE A 61 11.36 3.53 9.89
CA ILE A 61 12.70 3.04 9.54
C ILE A 61 12.76 1.53 9.73
N ASP A 62 13.16 0.81 8.69
CA ASP A 62 13.64 -0.57 8.84
C ASP A 62 15.15 -0.55 9.13
N CYS A 63 15.53 -0.91 10.35
CA CYS A 63 16.92 -0.88 10.78
C CYS A 63 17.78 -1.98 10.12
N ALA A 64 17.17 -3.00 9.50
CA ALA A 64 17.89 -4.06 8.80
C ALA A 64 18.45 -3.60 7.43
N THR A 65 17.85 -2.59 6.81
CA THR A 65 18.26 -2.07 5.48
C THR A 65 19.32 -0.97 5.57
N LEU A 66 19.63 -0.48 6.79
CA LEU A 66 20.56 0.62 7.01
C LEU A 66 22.03 0.24 6.74
N LYS A 67 22.73 1.08 5.96
CA LYS A 67 24.17 0.93 5.68
C LYS A 67 25.04 1.31 6.90
N SER A 68 26.28 0.83 6.92
CA SER A 68 27.20 0.91 8.06
C SER A 68 27.56 2.32 8.56
N ASN A 69 27.31 3.37 7.76
CA ASN A 69 27.63 4.77 8.04
C ASN A 69 26.38 5.67 8.20
N ALA A 70 25.17 5.12 8.17
CA ALA A 70 23.94 5.90 7.98
C ALA A 70 23.31 6.45 9.28
N ALA A 71 23.80 6.10 10.48
CA ALA A 71 23.06 6.33 11.73
C ALA A 71 22.66 7.79 12.01
N TRP A 72 23.48 8.79 11.64
CA TRP A 72 23.12 10.20 11.76
C TRP A 72 22.53 10.81 10.48
N GLU A 73 22.74 10.19 9.32
CA GLU A 73 22.11 10.57 8.04
C GLU A 73 20.59 10.25 8.08
N VAL A 74 20.22 9.18 8.80
CA VAL A 74 18.83 8.80 9.11
C VAL A 74 18.05 9.93 9.79
N LEU A 75 18.69 10.74 10.64
CA LEU A 75 18.02 11.86 11.32
C LEU A 75 17.52 12.92 10.34
N ALA A 76 18.20 13.09 9.20
CA ALA A 76 17.74 14.00 8.16
C ALA A 76 16.43 13.47 7.55
N SER A 77 16.37 12.18 7.19
CA SER A 77 15.14 11.53 6.71
C SER A 77 13.97 11.69 7.69
N LEU A 78 14.22 11.55 8.99
CA LEU A 78 13.19 11.73 10.02
C LEU A 78 12.56 13.12 10.01
N THR A 79 13.35 14.18 9.76
CA THR A 79 12.79 15.54 9.69
C THR A 79 11.85 15.74 8.51
N PHE A 80 12.09 15.04 7.40
CA PHE A 80 11.24 15.06 6.21
C PHE A 80 9.96 14.26 6.44
N ASP A 81 10.07 13.01 6.88
CA ASP A 81 8.92 12.12 7.10
C ASP A 81 7.93 12.72 8.10
N LEU A 82 8.43 13.29 9.20
CA LEU A 82 7.58 13.97 10.17
C LEU A 82 6.85 15.17 9.58
N ASN A 83 7.43 15.92 8.65
CA ASN A 83 6.75 17.06 8.03
C ASN A 83 5.80 16.64 6.90
N LEU A 84 6.13 15.58 6.16
CA LEU A 84 5.27 15.01 5.11
C LEU A 84 3.97 14.46 5.70
N THR A 85 4.05 13.85 6.87
CA THR A 85 2.92 13.18 7.54
C THR A 85 2.17 14.05 8.56
N ALA A 86 2.57 15.32 8.74
CA ALA A 86 2.02 16.22 9.78
C ALA A 86 0.63 16.80 9.48
N ALA A 87 -0.28 15.98 8.94
CA ALA A 87 -1.67 16.36 8.71
C ALA A 87 -2.34 16.79 10.03
N GLY A 88 -3.03 17.94 10.02
CA GLY A 88 -3.66 18.55 11.22
C GLY A 88 -2.70 19.25 12.20
N TYR A 89 -1.41 18.90 12.20
CA TYR A 89 -0.37 19.53 13.02
C TYR A 89 0.33 20.69 12.27
N GLY A 90 0.33 20.68 10.94
CA GLY A 90 1.09 21.65 10.14
C GLY A 90 2.60 21.39 10.24
N THR A 91 3.43 22.33 9.83
CA THR A 91 4.89 22.11 9.76
C THR A 91 5.56 22.11 11.13
N VAL A 92 6.43 21.13 11.38
CA VAL A 92 7.30 21.01 12.56
C VAL A 92 8.67 21.59 12.21
N PRO A 93 9.08 22.74 12.79
CA PRO A 93 10.34 23.39 12.46
C PRO A 93 11.54 22.72 13.15
N PHE A 94 12.64 22.54 12.41
CA PHE A 94 13.90 21.94 12.89
C PHE A 94 15.14 22.86 12.77
N PRO A 95 15.11 24.10 13.32
CA PRO A 95 16.17 25.08 13.07
C PRO A 95 17.53 24.72 13.67
N ARG A 96 17.59 24.08 14.85
CA ARG A 96 18.86 23.66 15.45
C ARG A 96 19.48 22.55 14.63
N PHE A 97 18.69 21.53 14.28
CA PHE A 97 19.16 20.42 13.45
C PHE A 97 19.65 20.89 12.07
N VAL A 98 18.89 21.74 11.38
CA VAL A 98 19.29 22.32 10.08
C VAL A 98 20.60 23.10 10.19
N THR A 99 20.81 23.83 11.30
CA THR A 99 22.06 24.58 11.53
C THR A 99 23.28 23.65 11.61
N ALA A 100 23.16 22.49 12.27
CA ALA A 100 24.24 21.49 12.28
C ALA A 100 24.49 20.87 10.91
N GLN A 101 23.43 20.56 10.15
CA GLN A 101 23.59 19.97 8.81
C GLN A 101 24.34 20.90 7.84
N VAL A 102 24.12 22.21 7.96
CA VAL A 102 24.83 23.20 7.14
C VAL A 102 26.33 23.22 7.45
N ALA A 103 26.70 23.03 8.71
CA ALA A 103 28.09 22.87 9.11
C ALA A 103 28.69 21.55 8.60
N ILE A 104 27.91 20.46 8.61
CA ILE A 104 28.33 19.14 8.07
C ILE A 104 28.62 19.24 6.57
N ALA A 105 27.81 19.99 5.81
CA ALA A 105 27.97 20.16 4.37
C ALA A 105 29.21 20.98 3.95
N GLN A 106 29.91 21.65 4.87
CA GLN A 106 31.09 22.45 4.53
C GLN A 106 32.34 21.60 4.35
N ASP A 107 33.14 21.92 3.32
CA ASP A 107 34.53 21.45 3.26
C ASP A 107 35.45 22.44 3.99
N PHE A 108 36.03 21.98 5.09
CA PHE A 108 36.99 22.72 5.91
C PHE A 108 38.44 22.25 5.73
N THR A 109 38.71 21.41 4.74
CA THR A 109 40.02 20.80 4.52
C THR A 109 41.09 21.86 4.21
N GLY A 110 42.24 21.79 4.88
CA GLY A 110 43.36 22.73 4.68
C GLY A 110 43.17 24.14 5.26
N LEU A 111 42.07 24.45 5.94
CA LEU A 111 41.79 25.80 6.46
C LEU A 111 42.25 25.98 7.92
N THR A 112 42.64 27.21 8.28
CA THR A 112 42.90 27.62 9.67
C THR A 112 41.59 27.85 10.41
N THR A 113 41.59 27.78 11.75
CA THR A 113 40.36 27.96 12.57
C THR A 113 39.62 29.26 12.26
N GLY A 114 40.34 30.37 12.09
CA GLY A 114 39.72 31.66 11.70
C GLY A 114 39.06 31.61 10.33
N LYS A 115 39.70 30.98 9.33
CA LYS A 115 39.11 30.80 7.99
C LYS A 115 37.91 29.85 7.98
N LYS A 116 37.92 28.79 8.81
CA LYS A 116 36.76 27.89 8.99
C LYS A 116 35.57 28.65 9.57
N GLN A 117 35.80 29.49 10.58
CA GLN A 117 34.76 30.32 11.18
C GLN A 117 34.19 31.32 10.17
N GLU A 118 35.05 32.00 9.40
CA GLU A 118 34.62 32.95 8.37
C GLU A 118 33.79 32.27 7.26
N GLN A 119 34.21 31.09 6.79
CA GLN A 119 33.44 30.33 5.80
C GLN A 119 32.10 29.84 6.36
N LEU A 120 32.07 29.35 7.60
CA LEU A 120 30.84 28.93 8.25
C LEU A 120 29.89 30.10 8.48
N GLU A 121 30.41 31.27 8.89
CA GLU A 121 29.62 32.50 9.04
C GLU A 121 28.99 32.92 7.70
N ARG A 122 29.78 32.92 6.61
CA ARG A 122 29.26 33.18 5.26
C ARG A 122 28.20 32.16 4.84
N ALA A 123 28.39 30.87 5.14
CA ALA A 123 27.42 29.83 4.82
C ALA A 123 26.10 30.03 5.60
N LEU A 124 26.16 30.35 6.89
CA LEU A 124 24.97 30.62 7.71
C LEU A 124 24.27 31.93 7.33
N GLU A 125 25.01 32.96 6.90
CA GLU A 125 24.43 34.22 6.39
C GLU A 125 23.73 34.02 5.05
N GLN A 126 24.31 33.20 4.17
CA GLN A 126 23.72 32.85 2.87
C GLN A 126 22.44 32.03 3.00
N MET A 127 22.23 31.32 4.12
CA MET A 127 20.95 30.64 4.43
C MET A 127 19.77 31.59 4.66
N ARG A 128 20.00 32.89 4.79
CA ARG A 128 18.92 33.88 4.79
C ARG A 128 18.25 34.00 3.41
N ASN A 129 18.89 33.47 2.36
CA ASN A 129 18.31 33.32 1.04
C ASN A 129 17.63 31.94 0.91
N VAL A 130 16.33 31.95 0.63
CA VAL A 130 15.47 30.75 0.53
C VAL A 130 15.96 29.80 -0.56
N ASP A 131 16.54 30.31 -1.65
CA ASP A 131 17.00 29.49 -2.77
C ASP A 131 18.28 28.71 -2.42
N LYS A 132 19.19 29.29 -1.65
CA LYS A 132 20.40 28.60 -1.16
C LYS A 132 20.09 27.59 -0.05
N LEU A 133 19.11 27.89 0.80
CA LEU A 133 18.63 26.94 1.80
C LEU A 133 17.92 25.75 1.13
N ARG A 134 17.19 25.97 0.04
CA ARG A 134 16.59 24.93 -0.80
C ARG A 134 17.64 24.00 -1.41
N GLU A 135 18.78 24.52 -1.87
CA GLU A 135 19.89 23.73 -2.42
C GLU A 135 20.50 22.78 -1.36
N ILE A 136 20.77 23.29 -0.15
CA ILE A 136 21.33 22.49 0.95
C ILE A 136 20.33 21.42 1.43
N ILE A 137 19.04 21.77 1.53
CA ILE A 137 17.97 20.82 1.86
C ILE A 137 17.77 19.81 0.72
N GLY A 138 17.96 20.21 -0.54
CA GLY A 138 17.95 19.33 -1.70
C GLY A 138 19.05 18.27 -1.64
N VAL A 139 20.28 18.67 -1.27
CA VAL A 139 21.38 17.71 -1.04
C VAL A 139 21.06 16.73 0.09
N MET A 140 20.41 17.18 1.16
CA MET A 140 19.94 16.29 2.23
C MET A 140 18.84 15.33 1.74
N ALA A 141 17.93 15.80 0.90
CA ALA A 141 16.86 14.98 0.33
C ALA A 141 17.42 13.93 -0.65
N ASP A 142 18.41 14.29 -1.47
CA ASP A 142 19.11 13.38 -2.38
C ASP A 142 19.94 12.33 -1.62
N GLN A 143 20.53 12.70 -0.47
CA GLN A 143 21.19 11.74 0.42
C GLN A 143 20.15 10.83 1.11
N ALA A 144 19.05 11.38 1.63
CA ALA A 144 17.98 10.62 2.27
C ALA A 144 17.33 9.59 1.33
N ALA A 145 17.15 9.94 0.06
CA ALA A 145 16.62 9.06 -1.00
C ALA A 145 17.49 7.81 -1.25
N GLN A 146 18.76 7.80 -0.83
CA GLN A 146 19.67 6.65 -1.03
C GLN A 146 19.58 5.57 0.06
N PHE A 147 18.85 5.81 1.15
CA PHE A 147 18.87 4.95 2.34
C PHE A 147 17.49 4.43 2.78
N VAL A 148 16.39 4.97 2.25
CA VAL A 148 15.02 4.52 2.52
C VAL A 148 14.30 4.21 1.20
N PRO A 149 14.06 2.93 0.85
CA PRO A 149 13.46 2.53 -0.43
C PRO A 149 12.00 2.99 -0.62
N VAL A 150 11.32 3.35 0.48
CA VAL A 150 9.92 3.78 0.51
C VAL A 150 9.74 5.23 0.00
N ILE A 151 10.83 5.98 -0.12
CA ILE A 151 10.82 7.35 -0.60
C ILE A 151 11.17 7.33 -2.09
N GLY A 152 10.15 7.17 -2.93
CA GLY A 152 10.24 7.45 -4.36
C GLY A 152 10.47 8.95 -4.66
N PRO A 153 10.07 9.45 -5.85
CA PRO A 153 10.35 10.82 -6.35
C PRO A 153 9.92 11.98 -5.44
N ALA A 154 9.13 11.72 -4.38
CA ALA A 154 8.66 12.70 -3.40
C ALA A 154 9.79 13.44 -2.65
N ALA A 155 10.99 12.84 -2.50
CA ALA A 155 12.16 13.54 -1.94
C ALA A 155 12.56 14.78 -2.75
N ARG A 156 12.34 14.79 -4.08
CA ARG A 156 12.67 15.94 -4.96
C ARG A 156 11.78 17.17 -4.73
N TYR A 157 10.59 17.00 -4.15
CA TYR A 157 9.64 18.08 -3.85
C TYR A 157 9.64 18.49 -2.36
N ALA A 158 10.41 17.77 -1.54
CA ALA A 158 10.46 17.91 -0.08
C ALA A 158 11.01 19.23 0.48
N PRO A 159 11.83 20.06 -0.21
CA PRO A 159 12.36 21.28 0.39
C PRO A 159 11.26 22.25 0.87
N GLU A 160 10.15 22.36 0.14
CA GLU A 160 9.07 23.30 0.47
C GLU A 160 8.32 22.93 1.77
N LEU A 161 8.27 21.66 2.16
CA LEU A 161 7.61 21.18 3.39
C LEU A 161 8.41 21.51 4.65
N VAL A 162 9.74 21.33 4.61
CA VAL A 162 10.66 21.69 5.71
C VAL A 162 10.83 23.22 5.79
N LEU A 163 10.82 23.92 4.64
CA LEU A 163 10.88 25.38 4.55
C LEU A 163 9.57 26.08 4.93
N GLY A 164 8.41 25.41 4.80
CA GLY A 164 7.09 25.97 5.13
C GLY A 164 6.97 26.45 6.59
N GLY A 165 7.64 25.75 7.52
CA GLY A 165 7.73 26.17 8.92
C GLY A 165 8.63 27.40 9.17
N LEU A 166 9.50 27.73 8.21
CA LEU A 166 10.41 28.88 8.22
C LEU A 166 9.84 30.12 7.50
N LYS A 167 8.75 29.96 6.71
CA LYS A 167 8.09 31.03 5.93
C LYS A 167 7.18 31.96 6.75
N ALA A 168 7.11 31.82 8.07
CA ALA A 168 6.20 32.59 8.92
C ALA A 168 6.70 34.02 9.21
N ASN A 169 6.54 34.96 8.27
CA ASN A 169 6.76 36.41 8.45
C ASN A 169 8.25 36.85 8.59
N ARG A 170 8.64 37.98 7.98
CA ARG A 170 10.02 38.53 7.97
C ARG A 170 10.68 38.68 9.35
N TRP A 171 9.87 38.86 10.41
CA TRP A 171 10.32 38.92 11.81
C TRP A 171 10.75 37.56 12.39
N SER A 172 10.24 36.42 11.89
CA SER A 172 10.65 35.10 12.40
C SER A 172 11.97 34.63 11.81
N GLN A 173 12.33 35.04 10.58
CA GLN A 173 13.58 34.65 9.93
C GLN A 173 14.84 35.12 10.71
N GLN A 174 14.77 36.30 11.34
CA GLN A 174 15.83 36.78 12.26
C GLN A 174 15.89 36.00 13.57
N VAL A 175 14.75 35.55 14.10
CA VAL A 175 14.66 34.82 15.37
C VAL A 175 15.06 33.35 15.21
N VAL A 176 14.64 32.71 14.12
CA VAL A 176 14.81 31.27 13.90
C VAL A 176 16.28 30.88 13.68
N LEU A 177 17.04 31.66 12.91
CA LEU A 177 18.49 31.47 12.75
C LEU A 177 19.26 31.85 14.03
N GLY A 178 18.79 32.86 14.77
CA GLY A 178 19.34 33.23 16.08
C GLY A 178 19.17 32.13 17.13
N THR A 179 18.00 31.46 17.16
CA THR A 179 17.72 30.34 18.07
C THR A 179 18.43 29.03 17.73
N GLY A 180 18.82 28.82 16.46
CA GLY A 180 19.59 27.65 16.04
C GLY A 180 21.02 27.67 16.59
N LEU A 181 21.70 28.82 16.48
CA LEU A 181 23.08 29.02 16.94
C LEU A 181 23.24 28.94 18.47
N THR A 182 22.27 29.44 19.24
CA THR A 182 22.36 29.47 20.72
C THR A 182 22.33 28.07 21.36
N HIS A 183 21.87 27.04 20.63
CA HIS A 183 21.96 25.66 21.09
C HIS A 183 23.41 25.16 21.14
N TYR A 184 24.27 25.65 20.23
CA TYR A 184 25.65 25.19 20.08
C TYR A 184 26.65 26.02 20.89
N GLY A 185 26.25 27.16 21.46
CA GLY A 185 27.11 27.97 22.31
C GLY A 185 26.41 29.18 22.91
N LYS A 186 26.90 29.66 24.06
CA LYS A 186 26.38 30.87 24.73
C LYS A 186 26.69 32.16 23.97
N ASP A 187 27.77 32.14 23.19
CA ASP A 187 28.22 33.22 22.31
C ASP A 187 28.54 32.65 20.90
N LYS A 188 28.67 33.54 19.91
CA LYS A 188 28.92 33.16 18.51
C LYS A 188 30.20 32.33 18.32
N SER A 189 31.29 32.68 19.01
CA SER A 189 32.58 32.00 18.83
C SER A 189 32.50 30.55 19.30
N THR A 190 31.92 30.33 20.48
CA THR A 190 31.69 28.99 21.03
C THR A 190 30.76 28.15 20.14
N ALA A 191 29.69 28.76 19.60
CA ALA A 191 28.76 28.08 18.70
C ALA A 191 29.43 27.62 17.39
N TYR A 192 30.22 28.49 16.76
CA TYR A 192 30.97 28.12 15.56
C TYR A 192 31.99 27.01 15.81
N LEU A 193 32.68 27.02 16.96
CA LEU A 193 33.61 25.94 17.31
C LEU A 193 32.91 24.59 17.47
N GLN A 194 31.73 24.55 18.09
CA GLN A 194 30.95 23.31 18.19
C GLN A 194 30.43 22.83 16.84
N LEU A 195 29.99 23.73 15.96
CA LEU A 195 29.55 23.37 14.61
C LEU A 195 30.72 22.83 13.74
N ILE A 196 31.89 23.45 13.84
CA ILE A 196 33.12 22.95 13.20
C ILE A 196 33.52 21.58 13.78
N ARG A 197 33.33 21.36 15.09
CA ARG A 197 33.55 20.06 15.72
C ARG A 197 32.59 19.01 15.16
N ILE A 198 31.31 19.32 15.00
CA ILE A 198 30.33 18.40 14.40
C ILE A 198 30.78 18.00 12.99
N ASN A 199 31.19 18.95 12.13
CA ASN A 199 31.73 18.65 10.80
C ASN A 199 32.89 17.65 10.85
N GLN A 200 33.82 17.82 11.79
CA GLN A 200 34.97 16.91 11.95
C GLN A 200 34.55 15.50 12.39
N LEU A 201 33.55 15.41 13.28
CA LEU A 201 33.04 14.14 13.78
C LEU A 201 32.24 13.35 12.73
N THR A 202 31.76 14.00 11.67
CA THR A 202 30.99 13.39 10.58
C THR A 202 31.81 13.09 9.31
N ARG A 203 33.13 13.28 9.31
CA ARG A 203 33.98 13.00 8.14
C ARG A 203 34.10 11.51 7.86
N ARG A 204 34.39 11.15 6.61
CA ARG A 204 34.55 9.75 6.16
C ARG A 204 35.63 8.98 6.94
N ASP A 205 36.67 9.67 7.40
CA ASP A 205 37.79 9.14 8.18
C ASP A 205 37.55 9.14 9.71
N ALA A 206 36.40 9.64 10.19
CA ALA A 206 36.09 9.66 11.62
C ALA A 206 35.92 8.24 12.21
N SER A 207 36.45 8.04 13.42
CA SER A 207 36.31 6.79 14.17
C SER A 207 34.86 6.51 14.60
N GLU A 208 34.55 5.25 14.93
CA GLU A 208 33.21 4.83 15.40
C GLU A 208 32.76 5.61 16.65
N ASN A 209 33.68 5.92 17.57
CA ASN A 209 33.37 6.71 18.76
C ASN A 209 33.06 8.19 18.42
N GLN A 210 33.80 8.79 17.49
CA GLN A 210 33.53 10.16 17.02
C GLN A 210 32.16 10.26 16.33
N ARG A 211 31.83 9.26 15.51
CA ARG A 211 30.52 9.14 14.85
C ARG A 211 29.38 8.95 15.85
N LYS A 212 29.60 8.16 16.91
CA LYS A 212 28.64 8.05 18.03
C LYS A 212 28.38 9.42 18.65
N THR A 213 29.44 10.16 18.98
CA THR A 213 29.31 11.52 19.54
C THR A 213 28.58 12.47 18.60
N ALA A 214 28.82 12.42 17.28
CA ALA A 214 28.06 13.23 16.31
C ALA A 214 26.57 12.89 16.33
N THR A 215 26.23 11.60 16.39
CA THR A 215 24.85 11.11 16.44
C THR A 215 24.12 11.59 17.69
N GLU A 216 24.77 11.56 18.86
CA GLU A 216 24.24 12.09 20.12
C GLU A 216 24.00 13.62 20.05
N LEU A 217 24.93 14.39 19.47
CA LEU A 217 24.79 15.83 19.29
C LEU A 217 23.62 16.19 18.35
N LEU A 218 23.44 15.43 17.28
CA LEU A 218 22.35 15.64 16.31
C LEU A 218 20.98 15.24 16.89
N TRP A 219 20.90 14.14 17.65
CA TRP A 219 19.69 13.79 18.41
C TRP A 219 19.32 14.87 19.41
N SER A 220 20.29 15.41 20.16
CA SER A 220 20.05 16.50 21.11
C SER A 220 19.42 17.72 20.42
N ALA A 221 19.95 18.12 19.27
CA ALA A 221 19.41 19.22 18.47
C ALA A 221 18.00 18.93 17.95
N PHE A 222 17.77 17.73 17.40
CA PHE A 222 16.48 17.28 16.89
C PHE A 222 15.39 17.27 17.98
N LEU A 223 15.67 16.69 19.15
CA LEU A 223 14.74 16.65 20.28
C LEU A 223 14.50 18.04 20.88
N ALA A 224 15.51 18.92 20.89
CA ALA A 224 15.34 20.31 21.30
C ALA A 224 14.39 21.09 20.37
N ASP A 225 14.45 20.83 19.06
CA ASP A 225 13.52 21.42 18.09
C ASP A 225 12.10 20.90 18.29
N LEU A 226 11.90 19.58 18.49
CA LEU A 226 10.59 19.02 18.81
C LEU A 226 9.99 19.61 20.09
N ARG A 227 10.79 19.72 21.16
CA ARG A 227 10.35 20.39 22.41
C ARG A 227 9.94 21.83 22.17
N ALA A 228 10.69 22.58 21.36
CA ALA A 228 10.35 23.95 21.02
C ALA A 228 9.06 24.02 20.20
N ALA A 229 8.87 23.15 19.21
CA ALA A 229 7.67 23.11 18.37
C ALA A 229 6.40 22.81 19.19
N PHE A 230 6.46 21.83 20.09
CA PHE A 230 5.34 21.47 20.98
C PHE A 230 5.22 22.39 22.20
N GLY A 231 6.22 23.24 22.43
CA GLY A 231 6.42 24.09 23.59
C GLY A 231 6.41 25.61 23.31
N SER A 232 6.09 26.10 22.09
CA SER A 232 6.14 27.52 21.62
C SER A 232 4.89 28.02 20.80
N GLY A 233 4.32 29.23 21.01
CA GLY A 233 3.06 29.75 20.39
C GLY A 233 1.63 29.46 20.96
N SER A 234 0.60 30.15 20.46
CA SER A 234 -0.84 29.95 20.81
C SER A 234 -1.46 28.68 20.21
N ARG A 235 -0.79 28.08 19.19
CA ARG A 235 -1.10 26.75 18.61
C ARG A 235 -0.74 25.57 19.53
N LYS A 236 0.19 25.76 20.49
CA LYS A 236 0.64 24.73 21.47
C LYS A 236 -0.47 23.97 22.19
N ARG A 237 -1.65 24.57 22.32
CA ARG A 237 -2.76 24.03 23.13
C ARG A 237 -3.61 22.99 22.39
N ARG A 238 -3.29 22.65 21.14
CA ARG A 238 -4.15 21.82 20.27
C ARG A 238 -3.66 20.39 20.04
N TRP A 239 -2.37 20.11 20.24
CA TRP A 239 -1.77 18.81 19.94
C TRP A 239 -1.73 17.93 21.18
N SER A 240 -2.67 17.00 21.29
CA SER A 240 -2.85 16.11 22.43
C SER A 240 -2.06 14.80 22.31
N LEU A 241 -1.47 14.51 21.14
CA LEU A 241 -0.62 13.35 20.88
C LEU A 241 0.81 13.77 20.47
N ASN A 242 1.82 13.00 20.89
CA ASN A 242 3.22 13.10 20.47
C ASN A 242 3.41 12.70 19.00
N CYS A 243 4.54 13.11 18.38
CA CYS A 243 5.00 12.53 17.12
C CYS A 243 5.39 11.06 17.32
N VAL A 244 5.34 10.25 16.26
CA VAL A 244 5.65 8.81 16.36
C VAL A 244 6.84 8.42 15.48
N LEU A 245 7.78 7.65 16.04
CA LEU A 245 8.86 7.01 15.30
C LEU A 245 8.70 5.50 15.35
N LEU A 246 8.49 4.88 14.19
CA LEU A 246 8.34 3.43 14.02
C LEU A 246 9.68 2.83 13.56
N LEU A 247 10.26 1.95 14.37
CA LEU A 247 11.56 1.31 14.11
C LEU A 247 11.42 -0.20 13.97
N ASP A 248 11.46 -0.72 12.75
CA ASP A 248 11.49 -2.17 12.52
C ASP A 248 12.91 -2.72 12.71
N ASN A 249 13.00 -3.98 13.16
CA ASN A 249 14.27 -4.72 13.29
C ASN A 249 15.37 -3.99 14.09
N ILE A 250 15.04 -3.38 15.24
CA ILE A 250 16.00 -2.58 16.02
C ILE A 250 17.22 -3.38 16.52
N ASP A 251 17.12 -4.70 16.53
CA ASP A 251 18.22 -5.62 16.84
C ASP A 251 19.36 -5.58 15.81
N ALA A 252 19.12 -5.05 14.60
CA ALA A 252 20.17 -4.87 13.59
C ALA A 252 21.33 -4.01 14.13
N LYS A 253 22.55 -4.19 13.59
CA LYS A 253 23.75 -3.50 14.08
C LYS A 253 23.56 -1.97 14.17
N GLN A 254 22.97 -1.38 13.12
CA GLN A 254 22.69 0.06 13.06
C GLN A 254 21.52 0.48 13.95
N GLY A 255 20.47 -0.34 14.04
CA GLY A 255 19.36 -0.12 14.97
C GLY A 255 19.83 -0.01 16.43
N ARG A 256 20.79 -0.85 16.85
CA ARG A 256 21.39 -0.77 18.19
C ARG A 256 22.18 0.51 18.45
N ILE A 257 22.82 1.07 17.42
CA ILE A 257 23.54 2.35 17.51
C ILE A 257 22.55 3.50 17.67
N LEU A 258 21.49 3.52 16.84
CA LEU A 258 20.40 4.50 16.92
C LEU A 258 19.72 4.46 18.29
N TYR A 259 19.39 3.25 18.76
CA TYR A 259 18.82 2.99 20.08
C TYR A 259 19.68 3.61 21.19
N ARG A 260 20.96 3.24 21.28
CA ARG A 260 21.87 3.72 22.33
C ARG A 260 22.00 5.24 22.30
N ALA A 261 22.19 5.84 21.13
CA ALA A 261 22.33 7.28 21.00
C ALA A 261 21.07 8.03 21.48
N LEU A 262 19.87 7.54 21.14
CA LEU A 262 18.62 8.13 21.58
C LEU A 262 18.40 7.98 23.09
N THR A 263 18.64 6.80 23.65
CA THR A 263 18.48 6.56 25.10
C THR A 263 19.49 7.36 25.92
N ASP A 264 20.76 7.40 25.48
CA ASP A 264 21.82 8.18 26.14
C ASP A 264 21.46 9.68 26.14
N THR A 265 20.92 10.18 25.03
CA THR A 265 20.45 11.58 24.92
C THR A 265 19.27 11.87 25.84
N ARG A 266 18.33 10.93 26.00
CA ARG A 266 17.13 11.11 26.85
C ARG A 266 17.40 11.02 28.35
N ARG A 267 18.41 10.25 28.78
CA ARG A 267 18.63 9.90 30.19
C ARG A 267 18.57 11.12 31.13
N ASN A 268 19.24 12.21 30.76
CA ASN A 268 19.34 13.44 31.56
C ASN A 268 18.64 14.66 30.92
N ALA A 269 17.82 14.47 29.89
CA ALA A 269 17.16 15.55 29.16
C ALA A 269 15.70 15.76 29.61
N GLU A 270 15.16 16.96 29.38
CA GLU A 270 13.73 17.23 29.54
C GLU A 270 12.90 16.33 28.62
N PRO A 271 11.67 15.92 29.03
CA PRO A 271 10.78 15.14 28.19
C PRO A 271 10.58 15.76 26.80
N ASP A 272 10.62 14.92 25.77
CA ASP A 272 10.44 15.30 24.37
C ASP A 272 9.16 14.66 23.78
N PRO A 273 8.50 15.30 22.79
CA PRO A 273 7.22 14.85 22.25
C PRO A 273 7.39 13.80 21.14
N LEU A 274 8.27 12.81 21.33
CA LEU A 274 8.50 11.72 20.39
C LEU A 274 8.22 10.36 21.04
N THR A 275 7.12 9.72 20.66
CA THR A 275 6.83 8.33 21.04
C THR A 275 7.55 7.40 20.07
N VAL A 276 8.36 6.48 20.58
CA VAL A 276 9.13 5.55 19.76
C VAL A 276 8.55 4.16 19.95
N VAL A 277 8.10 3.55 18.85
CA VAL A 277 7.59 2.18 18.80
C VAL A 277 8.56 1.37 17.95
N ALA A 278 9.17 0.36 18.55
CA ALA A 278 10.19 -0.45 17.91
C ALA A 278 9.82 -1.93 17.95
N THR A 279 10.38 -2.72 17.04
CA THR A 279 10.27 -4.17 17.05
C THR A 279 11.65 -4.82 17.17
N SER A 280 11.72 -5.91 17.93
CA SER A 280 12.94 -6.67 18.18
C SER A 280 12.65 -8.16 18.00
N GLY A 281 13.59 -8.89 17.39
CA GLY A 281 13.62 -10.36 17.34
C GLY A 281 14.02 -11.01 18.67
N GLY A 282 14.11 -10.22 19.76
CA GLY A 282 14.35 -10.71 21.12
C GLY A 282 15.81 -10.66 21.56
N ARG A 283 16.71 -10.01 20.82
CA ARG A 283 18.13 -9.83 21.24
C ARG A 283 18.33 -8.59 22.11
N LEU A 284 17.65 -7.47 21.84
CA LEU A 284 17.71 -6.24 22.66
C LEU A 284 17.28 -6.46 24.13
N PRO A 285 16.16 -7.18 24.40
CA PRO A 285 15.67 -7.37 25.77
C PRO A 285 16.57 -8.29 26.60
N ARG A 286 17.52 -9.03 26.02
CA ARG A 286 18.45 -9.90 26.78
C ARG A 286 19.50 -9.11 27.60
N HIS A 287 19.55 -7.79 27.43
CA HIS A 287 20.32 -6.88 28.29
C HIS A 287 19.48 -6.31 29.44
N LEU A 288 18.19 -6.64 29.48
CA LEU A 288 17.26 -6.39 30.57
C LEU A 288 17.24 -7.70 31.39
N ASP A 289 17.45 -7.63 32.70
CA ASP A 289 17.66 -8.75 33.64
C ASP A 289 17.03 -10.09 33.17
N PRO A 290 17.84 -11.16 32.92
CA PRO A 290 17.35 -12.45 32.44
C PRO A 290 16.25 -13.10 33.28
N LYS A 291 16.05 -12.64 34.51
CA LYS A 291 15.05 -13.16 35.46
C LYS A 291 13.70 -12.42 35.40
N GLU A 292 13.62 -11.30 34.70
CA GLU A 292 12.47 -10.40 34.74
C GLU A 292 11.45 -10.75 33.64
N ARG A 293 10.19 -11.00 34.03
CA ARG A 293 9.12 -11.39 33.11
C ARG A 293 8.71 -10.20 32.24
N ILE A 294 8.91 -10.32 30.92
CA ILE A 294 8.38 -9.34 29.95
C ILE A 294 6.85 -9.47 29.89
N PRO A 295 6.07 -8.40 30.14
CA PRO A 295 4.60 -8.49 30.10
C PRO A 295 4.11 -8.73 28.67
N PHE A 296 2.98 -9.43 28.55
CA PHE A 296 2.24 -9.49 27.30
C PHE A 296 1.57 -8.15 27.00
N ALA A 297 1.26 -7.89 25.74
CA ALA A 297 0.63 -6.64 25.31
C ALA A 297 -0.68 -6.32 26.04
N GLU A 298 -1.44 -7.34 26.42
CA GLU A 298 -2.71 -7.22 27.15
C GLU A 298 -2.52 -6.85 28.63
N GLU A 299 -1.33 -7.13 29.19
CA GLU A 299 -0.94 -6.78 30.57
C GLU A 299 -0.21 -5.43 30.61
N ALA A 300 0.29 -4.97 29.47
CA ALA A 300 1.11 -3.78 29.36
C ALA A 300 0.25 -2.50 29.42
N SER A 301 0.77 -1.48 30.10
CA SER A 301 0.17 -0.14 30.17
C SER A 301 1.21 0.88 30.61
N TYR A 302 0.90 2.17 30.49
CA TYR A 302 1.78 3.22 31.01
C TYR A 302 1.90 3.14 32.55
N ALA A 303 0.83 2.71 33.25
CA ALA A 303 0.86 2.49 34.70
C ALA A 303 1.81 1.34 35.07
N ASN A 304 1.70 0.19 34.39
CA ASN A 304 2.60 -0.94 34.59
C ASN A 304 4.07 -0.56 34.34
N TYR A 305 4.34 0.22 33.29
CA TYR A 305 5.67 0.77 33.04
C TYR A 305 6.19 1.62 34.22
N LEU A 306 5.36 2.49 34.80
CA LEU A 306 5.77 3.32 35.93
C LEU A 306 6.06 2.51 37.19
N GLU A 307 5.31 1.44 37.44
CA GLU A 307 5.55 0.51 38.56
C GLU A 307 6.90 -0.21 38.40
N GLN A 308 7.15 -0.78 37.21
CA GLN A 308 8.44 -1.43 36.90
C GLN A 308 9.63 -0.45 37.02
N ARG A 309 9.42 0.81 36.62
CA ARG A 309 10.43 1.87 36.72
C ARG A 309 10.78 2.27 38.17
N GLN A 310 9.89 2.06 39.14
CA GLN A 310 10.14 2.43 40.55
C GLN A 310 11.06 1.45 41.30
N GLY A 311 11.41 0.30 40.71
CA GLY A 311 12.43 -0.62 41.23
C GLY A 311 13.87 -0.16 40.98
N GLU A 312 14.85 -1.08 40.97
CA GLU A 312 16.26 -0.79 40.61
C GLU A 312 16.43 -0.39 39.11
N TYR A 313 15.33 -0.33 38.36
CA TYR A 313 15.29 -0.25 36.91
C TYR A 313 15.02 1.17 36.37
N ARG A 314 16.06 1.79 35.81
CA ARG A 314 15.92 3.00 34.98
C ARG A 314 15.87 2.65 33.49
N ALA A 315 14.97 1.77 33.07
CA ALA A 315 14.94 1.39 31.66
C ALA A 315 14.37 2.53 30.80
N ASP A 316 15.22 2.99 29.88
CA ASP A 316 14.87 3.90 28.78
C ASP A 316 13.98 3.18 27.71
N SER A 317 13.65 1.90 27.94
CA SER A 317 12.83 1.01 27.11
C SER A 317 11.77 0.28 27.92
N TYR A 318 10.67 -0.08 27.27
CA TYR A 318 9.61 -0.92 27.82
C TYR A 318 9.34 -2.09 26.85
N PRO A 319 9.94 -3.27 27.10
CA PRO A 319 9.71 -4.44 26.25
C PRO A 319 8.31 -5.00 26.50
N VAL A 320 7.63 -5.37 25.42
CA VAL A 320 6.29 -5.96 25.44
C VAL A 320 6.29 -7.18 24.54
N ARG A 321 5.83 -8.32 25.03
CA ARG A 321 5.81 -9.58 24.28
C ARG A 321 4.51 -9.70 23.50
N LEU A 322 4.62 -10.00 22.20
CA LEU A 322 3.49 -10.42 21.38
C LEU A 322 3.17 -11.89 21.66
N ARG A 323 1.89 -12.19 21.86
CA ARG A 323 1.40 -13.57 21.93
C ARG A 323 1.03 -14.10 20.55
N ASP A 324 0.94 -15.43 20.45
CA ASP A 324 0.34 -16.09 19.30
C ASP A 324 -1.19 -15.87 19.29
N LEU A 325 -1.80 -16.08 18.12
CA LEU A 325 -3.24 -15.94 17.91
C LEU A 325 -4.01 -16.94 18.77
N SER A 326 -5.24 -16.60 19.17
CA SER A 326 -6.19 -17.57 19.74
C SER A 326 -6.95 -18.30 18.65
N LEU A 327 -7.62 -19.41 18.99
CA LEU A 327 -8.44 -20.14 18.03
C LEU A 327 -9.59 -19.28 17.48
N ASP A 328 -10.22 -18.46 18.33
CA ASP A 328 -11.26 -17.52 17.90
C ASP A 328 -10.73 -16.49 16.89
N GLU A 329 -9.50 -16.00 17.09
CA GLU A 329 -8.86 -15.08 16.16
C GLU A 329 -8.52 -15.75 14.82
N VAL A 330 -8.08 -17.01 14.84
CA VAL A 330 -7.89 -17.80 13.60
C VAL A 330 -9.22 -18.05 12.89
N THR A 331 -10.30 -18.27 13.65
CA THR A 331 -11.65 -18.43 13.10
C THR A 331 -12.12 -17.13 12.43
N GLY A 332 -11.94 -15.98 13.10
CA GLY A 332 -12.26 -14.67 12.53
C GLY A 332 -11.46 -14.36 11.27
N MET A 333 -10.19 -14.78 11.20
CA MET A 333 -9.39 -14.64 9.97
C MET A 333 -9.96 -15.40 8.77
N LEU A 334 -10.74 -16.47 8.98
CA LEU A 334 -11.40 -17.20 7.90
C LEU A 334 -12.76 -16.60 7.51
N ASP A 335 -13.41 -15.84 8.39
CA ASP A 335 -14.77 -15.34 8.14
C ASP A 335 -14.89 -14.46 6.90
N ASP A 336 -13.84 -13.70 6.59
CA ASP A 336 -13.79 -12.75 5.47
C ASP A 336 -13.30 -13.38 4.14
N VAL A 337 -12.70 -14.56 4.20
CA VAL A 337 -11.97 -15.17 3.06
C VAL A 337 -12.38 -16.62 2.76
N ALA A 338 -13.35 -17.17 3.50
CA ALA A 338 -13.77 -18.56 3.37
C ALA A 338 -14.48 -18.84 2.03
N PRO A 339 -14.04 -19.86 1.27
CA PRO A 339 -14.70 -20.28 0.04
C PRO A 339 -16.04 -21.00 0.32
N PRO A 340 -16.93 -21.15 -0.69
CA PRO A 340 -18.28 -21.68 -0.50
C PRO A 340 -18.37 -23.10 0.11
N TRP A 341 -17.34 -23.93 -0.07
CA TRP A 341 -17.31 -25.29 0.49
C TRP A 341 -16.98 -25.34 1.99
N MET A 342 -16.56 -24.21 2.58
CA MET A 342 -16.13 -24.11 3.97
C MET A 342 -17.29 -23.71 4.89
N ASP A 343 -18.24 -24.63 5.05
CA ASP A 343 -19.40 -24.52 5.93
C ASP A 343 -19.03 -24.61 7.44
N GLU A 344 -18.01 -25.39 7.78
CA GLU A 344 -17.53 -25.58 9.17
C GLU A 344 -16.23 -24.78 9.48
N ARG A 345 -16.30 -23.45 9.46
CA ARG A 345 -15.11 -22.57 9.62
C ARG A 345 -14.27 -22.87 10.86
N ARG A 346 -14.91 -23.10 12.01
CA ARG A 346 -14.22 -23.42 13.28
C ARG A 346 -13.45 -24.74 13.21
N THR A 347 -13.95 -25.73 12.48
CA THR A 347 -13.25 -27.01 12.26
C THR A 347 -11.93 -26.77 11.52
N PHE A 348 -11.95 -25.99 10.43
CA PHE A 348 -10.74 -25.67 9.67
C PHE A 348 -9.81 -24.72 10.43
N ALA A 349 -10.36 -23.76 11.18
CA ALA A 349 -9.58 -22.92 12.09
C ALA A 349 -8.83 -23.78 13.12
N ALA A 350 -9.46 -24.83 13.66
CA ALA A 350 -8.80 -25.76 14.58
C ALA A 350 -7.68 -26.56 13.89
N TRP A 351 -7.82 -26.92 12.61
CA TRP A 351 -6.74 -27.57 11.85
C TRP A 351 -5.52 -26.65 11.72
N ILE A 352 -5.75 -25.41 11.29
CA ILE A 352 -4.71 -24.39 11.17
C ILE A 352 -4.07 -24.15 12.53
N TYR A 353 -4.89 -23.92 13.56
CA TYR A 353 -4.44 -23.63 14.91
C TYR A 353 -3.57 -24.75 15.48
N ARG A 354 -3.91 -26.02 15.31
CA ARG A 354 -3.09 -27.11 15.86
C ARG A 354 -1.74 -27.22 15.18
N MET A 355 -1.68 -26.95 13.87
CA MET A 355 -0.42 -26.93 13.14
C MET A 355 0.46 -25.75 13.54
N THR A 356 -0.13 -24.58 13.75
CA THR A 356 0.61 -23.33 13.96
C THR A 356 0.71 -22.89 15.42
N LEU A 357 -0.09 -23.48 16.31
CA LEU A 357 -0.41 -22.97 17.65
C LEU A 357 -0.73 -21.47 17.66
N GLY A 358 -1.40 -20.99 16.61
CA GLY A 358 -1.73 -19.58 16.44
C GLY A 358 -0.58 -18.70 15.97
N HIS A 359 0.59 -19.25 15.63
CA HIS A 359 1.74 -18.47 15.18
C HIS A 359 1.39 -17.59 13.95
N PRO A 360 1.43 -16.24 14.06
CA PRO A 360 0.80 -15.35 13.09
C PRO A 360 1.22 -15.56 11.63
N ALA A 361 2.53 -15.63 11.35
CA ALA A 361 3.00 -15.80 9.98
C ALA A 361 2.68 -17.18 9.38
N ALA A 362 2.63 -18.22 10.20
CA ALA A 362 2.29 -19.57 9.73
C ALA A 362 0.79 -19.71 9.50
N THR A 363 -0.02 -19.16 10.42
CA THR A 363 -1.48 -19.07 10.28
C THR A 363 -1.87 -18.32 9.01
N ALA A 364 -1.26 -17.16 8.73
CA ALA A 364 -1.57 -16.37 7.54
C ALA A 364 -1.31 -17.14 6.23
N VAL A 365 -0.22 -17.93 6.16
CA VAL A 365 0.07 -18.76 4.98
C VAL A 365 -0.99 -19.85 4.81
N LEU A 366 -1.38 -20.53 5.90
CA LEU A 366 -2.41 -21.56 5.81
C LEU A 366 -3.79 -20.96 5.51
N VAL A 367 -4.19 -19.86 6.14
CA VAL A 367 -5.45 -19.16 5.84
C VAL A 367 -5.53 -18.82 4.35
N LYS A 368 -4.45 -18.29 3.76
CA LYS A 368 -4.37 -18.01 2.32
C LYS A 368 -4.44 -19.27 1.46
N ALA A 369 -3.75 -20.33 1.86
CA ALA A 369 -3.81 -21.61 1.17
C ALA A 369 -5.21 -22.24 1.22
N PHE A 370 -5.99 -21.97 2.27
CA PHE A 370 -7.37 -22.43 2.40
C PHE A 370 -8.36 -21.54 1.62
N SER A 371 -8.16 -20.22 1.60
CA SER A 371 -9.07 -19.25 0.96
C SER A 371 -9.16 -19.43 -0.56
N ASP A 372 -8.04 -19.78 -1.18
CA ASP A 372 -7.89 -19.80 -2.64
C ASP A 372 -8.14 -21.19 -3.25
N ARG A 373 -8.56 -22.17 -2.46
CA ARG A 373 -8.86 -23.53 -2.93
C ARG A 373 -10.24 -23.66 -3.53
N GLU A 374 -10.32 -24.40 -4.63
CA GLU A 374 -11.58 -24.71 -5.31
C GLU A 374 -12.42 -25.77 -4.58
N SER A 375 -11.78 -26.73 -3.90
CA SER A 375 -12.46 -27.85 -3.24
C SER A 375 -11.99 -28.12 -1.82
N ARG A 376 -12.88 -28.74 -1.03
CA ARG A 376 -12.62 -29.17 0.34
C ARG A 376 -11.43 -30.15 0.39
N PRO A 377 -10.35 -29.85 1.15
CA PRO A 377 -9.24 -30.77 1.31
C PRO A 377 -9.62 -31.97 2.18
N GLY A 378 -9.08 -33.15 1.87
CA GLY A 378 -9.20 -34.35 2.69
C GLY A 378 -8.31 -34.31 3.94
N SER A 379 -7.19 -33.57 3.89
CA SER A 379 -6.36 -33.32 5.07
C SER A 379 -5.49 -32.08 5.00
N LEU A 380 -4.89 -31.73 6.14
CA LEU A 380 -3.84 -30.72 6.18
C LEU A 380 -2.54 -31.19 5.50
N ARG A 381 -2.28 -32.50 5.41
CA ARG A 381 -1.12 -33.04 4.67
C ARG A 381 -1.23 -32.76 3.18
N GLU A 382 -2.44 -32.89 2.62
CA GLU A 382 -2.77 -32.51 1.25
C GLU A 382 -2.54 -31.01 1.05
N VAL A 383 -3.10 -30.16 1.92
CA VAL A 383 -2.90 -28.70 1.84
C VAL A 383 -1.42 -28.30 1.88
N LEU A 384 -0.59 -28.97 2.68
CA LEU A 384 0.85 -28.68 2.72
C LEU A 384 1.58 -29.05 1.43
N ALA A 385 1.10 -30.06 0.69
CA ALA A 385 1.69 -30.54 -0.56
C ALA A 385 1.24 -29.71 -1.77
N ASP A 386 0.12 -29.02 -1.68
CA ASP A 386 -0.43 -28.24 -2.78
C ASP A 386 0.40 -27.00 -3.13
N GLU A 387 0.24 -26.53 -4.37
CA GLU A 387 0.85 -25.28 -4.84
C GLU A 387 0.30 -24.08 -4.05
N PHE A 388 1.19 -23.17 -3.67
CA PHE A 388 0.81 -21.95 -2.97
C PHE A 388 0.29 -20.91 -3.97
N PRO A 389 -0.94 -20.39 -3.80
CA PRO A 389 -1.57 -19.50 -4.79
C PRO A 389 -0.97 -18.09 -4.77
N GLY A 390 -0.75 -17.52 -5.97
CA GLY A 390 -0.38 -16.11 -6.15
C GLY A 390 1.09 -15.76 -5.85
N SER A 391 2.05 -16.61 -6.21
CA SER A 391 3.48 -16.24 -6.15
C SER A 391 3.80 -15.05 -7.07
N VAL A 392 4.43 -14.00 -6.52
CA VAL A 392 4.93 -12.81 -7.22
C VAL A 392 6.05 -13.19 -8.22
N ASP A 393 6.76 -14.28 -7.95
CA ASP A 393 7.71 -14.90 -8.85
C ASP A 393 6.95 -15.94 -9.71
N GLN A 394 6.43 -15.50 -10.86
CA GLN A 394 5.66 -16.35 -11.79
C GLN A 394 6.48 -17.52 -12.38
N ASP A 395 7.80 -17.53 -12.17
CA ASP A 395 8.69 -18.58 -12.68
C ASP A 395 8.94 -19.74 -11.69
N GLU A 396 8.44 -19.68 -10.46
CA GLU A 396 8.66 -20.72 -9.45
C GLU A 396 7.36 -21.18 -8.77
N GLN A 397 6.80 -22.30 -9.23
CA GLN A 397 5.72 -23.01 -8.55
C GLN A 397 6.26 -23.63 -7.25
N ILE A 398 5.89 -23.04 -6.10
CA ILE A 398 6.24 -23.56 -4.78
C ILE A 398 5.03 -24.09 -4.04
N THR A 399 5.23 -25.13 -3.23
CA THR A 399 4.20 -25.71 -2.36
C THR A 399 3.93 -24.83 -1.13
N VAL A 400 2.77 -24.99 -0.49
CA VAL A 400 2.42 -24.35 0.80
C VAL A 400 3.49 -24.63 1.86
N ARG A 401 4.03 -25.86 1.89
CA ARG A 401 5.13 -26.24 2.77
C ARG A 401 6.41 -25.43 2.51
N GLN A 402 6.83 -25.31 1.25
CA GLN A 402 7.99 -24.50 0.88
C GLN A 402 7.75 -23.02 1.23
N ARG A 403 6.52 -22.52 1.04
CA ARG A 403 6.15 -21.15 1.44
C ARG A 403 6.26 -20.93 2.95
N LEU A 404 5.76 -21.86 3.77
CA LEU A 404 5.93 -21.83 5.22
C LEU A 404 7.41 -21.82 5.61
N ARG A 405 8.22 -22.66 4.97
CA ARG A 405 9.67 -22.70 5.20
C ARG A 405 10.34 -21.36 4.89
N ARG A 406 10.01 -20.74 3.74
CA ARG A 406 10.51 -19.39 3.37
C ARG A 406 10.16 -18.34 4.43
N LYS A 407 8.99 -18.42 5.07
CA LYS A 407 8.64 -17.50 6.17
C LYS A 407 9.57 -17.59 7.38
N PHE A 408 10.06 -18.78 7.71
CA PHE A 408 10.94 -18.99 8.87
C PHE A 408 12.42 -18.86 8.55
N LEU A 409 12.86 -19.28 7.36
CA LEU A 409 14.29 -19.37 7.04
C LEU A 409 14.76 -18.37 5.98
N GLY A 410 13.85 -17.72 5.25
CA GLY A 410 14.18 -16.94 4.05
C GLY A 410 14.30 -17.84 2.82
N ASP A 411 14.83 -17.28 1.73
CA ASP A 411 15.01 -17.99 0.46
C ASP A 411 16.28 -18.87 0.49
N ASP A 412 16.16 -20.06 -0.10
CA ASP A 412 17.22 -21.06 -0.28
C ASP A 412 18.12 -21.34 0.95
N PRO A 413 17.56 -21.81 2.07
CA PRO A 413 18.37 -22.27 3.19
C PRO A 413 19.25 -23.46 2.79
N ALA A 414 20.52 -23.45 3.23
CA ALA A 414 21.46 -24.54 2.99
C ALA A 414 20.90 -25.89 3.49
N GLU A 415 21.09 -26.96 2.70
CA GLU A 415 20.53 -28.28 3.02
C GLU A 415 21.12 -28.86 4.31
N GLU A 416 22.37 -28.53 4.65
CA GLU A 416 22.97 -28.93 5.93
C GLU A 416 22.21 -28.33 7.12
N LEU A 417 21.78 -27.06 7.02
CA LEU A 417 21.00 -26.40 8.05
C LEU A 417 19.60 -27.03 8.18
N LEU A 418 18.94 -27.33 7.05
CA LEU A 418 17.64 -28.02 7.07
C LEU A 418 17.74 -29.41 7.70
N THR A 419 18.77 -30.15 7.31
CA THR A 419 19.10 -31.47 7.84
C THR A 419 19.33 -31.46 9.35
N GLN A 420 19.99 -30.41 9.86
CA GLN A 420 20.19 -30.17 11.29
C GLN A 420 18.88 -29.82 12.00
N LEU A 421 18.09 -28.87 11.46
CA LEU A 421 16.85 -28.39 12.07
C LEU A 421 15.76 -29.49 12.13
N ARG A 422 15.65 -30.31 11.09
CA ARG A 422 14.77 -31.50 11.07
C ARG A 422 15.11 -32.47 12.19
N ALA A 423 16.40 -32.78 12.38
CA ALA A 423 16.84 -33.65 13.47
C ALA A 423 16.58 -33.02 14.85
N CYS A 424 16.88 -31.73 15.02
CA CYS A 424 16.63 -31.01 16.28
C CYS A 424 15.14 -30.93 16.63
N ALA A 425 14.24 -30.91 15.64
CA ALA A 425 12.80 -30.88 15.88
C ALA A 425 12.27 -32.16 16.56
N ALA A 426 12.98 -33.29 16.44
CA ALA A 426 12.66 -34.54 17.13
C ALA A 426 12.85 -34.45 18.65
N ALA A 427 13.67 -33.52 19.13
CA ALA A 427 13.86 -33.29 20.56
C ALA A 427 12.64 -32.58 21.18
N ARG A 428 12.43 -32.78 22.49
CA ARG A 428 11.40 -32.09 23.30
C ARG A 428 11.83 -30.67 23.68
N ASP A 429 13.11 -30.49 23.98
CA ASP A 429 13.70 -29.21 24.34
C ASP A 429 15.10 -29.04 23.73
N LEU A 430 15.66 -27.83 23.86
CA LEU A 430 16.96 -27.52 23.27
C LEU A 430 18.13 -28.19 23.99
N ASP A 431 17.98 -28.58 25.26
CA ASP A 431 19.02 -29.29 25.99
C ASP A 431 19.15 -30.73 25.46
N GLN A 432 18.02 -31.36 25.15
CA GLN A 432 17.99 -32.64 24.45
C GLN A 432 18.45 -32.52 22.99
N ALA A 433 18.11 -31.43 22.28
CA ALA A 433 18.60 -31.20 20.92
C ALA A 433 20.13 -31.14 20.88
N GLU A 434 20.76 -30.57 21.91
CA GLU A 434 22.21 -30.45 22.04
C GLU A 434 22.93 -31.80 22.08
N LEU A 435 22.27 -32.87 22.55
CA LEU A 435 22.80 -34.25 22.52
C LEU A 435 23.05 -34.77 21.10
N LEU A 436 22.41 -34.17 20.08
CA LEU A 436 22.62 -34.56 18.68
C LEU A 436 23.97 -34.11 18.13
N ARG A 437 24.67 -33.18 18.80
CA ARG A 437 25.99 -32.69 18.36
C ARG A 437 26.99 -33.82 18.15
N ASP A 438 26.92 -34.86 18.99
CA ASP A 438 27.84 -36.01 18.97
C ASP A 438 27.23 -37.26 18.31
N SER A 439 26.05 -37.13 17.68
CA SER A 439 25.32 -38.28 17.10
C SER A 439 25.89 -38.79 15.78
N GLY A 440 26.67 -37.97 15.06
CA GLY A 440 27.02 -38.21 13.66
C GLY A 440 25.85 -38.10 12.67
N LEU A 441 24.63 -37.79 13.15
CA LEU A 441 23.44 -37.63 12.31
C LEU A 441 23.33 -36.23 11.72
N ILE A 442 23.98 -35.23 12.32
CA ILE A 442 24.02 -33.84 11.83
C ILE A 442 25.46 -33.43 11.49
N ALA A 443 25.61 -32.48 10.58
CA ALA A 443 26.92 -31.90 10.28
C ALA A 443 27.46 -31.21 11.54
N LYS A 444 28.77 -31.34 11.79
CA LYS A 444 29.40 -30.75 12.97
C LYS A 444 29.37 -29.21 12.84
N PRO A 445 28.63 -28.50 13.69
CA PRO A 445 28.59 -27.04 13.63
C PRO A 445 29.96 -26.45 14.01
N ALA A 446 30.20 -25.20 13.64
CA ALA A 446 31.34 -24.45 14.18
C ALA A 446 31.31 -24.45 15.72
N ASP A 447 32.49 -24.46 16.35
CA ASP A 447 32.61 -24.48 17.81
C ASP A 447 31.80 -23.33 18.43
N ASN A 448 30.96 -23.66 19.42
CA ASN A 448 30.03 -22.76 20.14
C ASN A 448 28.80 -22.25 19.37
N ALA A 449 28.53 -22.69 18.13
CA ALA A 449 27.29 -22.35 17.44
C ALA A 449 26.10 -23.17 17.99
N ALA A 450 24.98 -22.51 18.29
CA ALA A 450 23.75 -23.17 18.73
C ALA A 450 23.13 -23.99 17.58
N LEU A 451 22.62 -25.19 17.88
CA LEU A 451 22.00 -26.07 16.88
C LEU A 451 20.67 -25.52 16.33
N VAL A 452 19.94 -24.76 17.14
CA VAL A 452 18.72 -24.05 16.73
C VAL A 452 19.00 -22.54 16.81
N PRO A 453 18.82 -21.76 15.75
CA PRO A 453 18.99 -20.30 15.78
C PRO A 453 18.11 -19.64 16.84
N ALA A 454 18.63 -18.61 17.53
CA ALA A 454 17.94 -17.94 18.62
C ALA A 454 16.56 -17.35 18.25
N GLU A 455 16.37 -17.00 16.98
CA GLU A 455 15.13 -16.44 16.41
C GLU A 455 14.01 -17.48 16.28
N LEU A 456 14.37 -18.77 16.34
CA LEU A 456 13.49 -19.93 16.25
C LEU A 456 13.33 -20.64 17.60
N GLN A 457 13.76 -20.00 18.70
CA GLN A 457 13.62 -20.52 20.06
C GLN A 457 12.54 -19.76 20.83
N VAL A 458 11.79 -20.47 21.67
CA VAL A 458 10.87 -19.90 22.65
C VAL A 458 11.09 -20.53 24.02
N VAL A 459 10.61 -19.87 25.08
CA VAL A 459 10.65 -20.40 26.46
C VAL A 459 9.26 -20.90 26.81
N GLU A 460 9.18 -22.18 27.19
CA GLU A 460 7.98 -22.86 27.69
C GLU A 460 8.28 -23.41 29.10
N GLY A 461 7.59 -22.86 30.11
CA GLY A 461 7.97 -23.10 31.51
C GLY A 461 9.40 -22.65 31.77
N ASP A 462 10.23 -23.54 32.30
CA ASP A 462 11.65 -23.31 32.57
C ASP A 462 12.57 -23.81 31.44
N LYS A 463 12.00 -24.35 30.36
CA LYS A 463 12.75 -24.97 29.26
C LYS A 463 12.74 -24.08 28.01
N ARG A 464 13.83 -24.12 27.25
CA ARG A 464 13.86 -23.56 25.89
C ARG A 464 13.49 -24.64 24.90
N VAL A 465 12.60 -24.32 23.97
CA VAL A 465 12.13 -25.23 22.93
C VAL A 465 12.22 -24.57 21.56
N MET A 466 12.21 -25.38 20.51
CA MET A 466 12.04 -24.90 19.14
C MET A 466 10.63 -24.32 18.97
N LEU A 467 10.50 -23.20 18.26
CA LEU A 467 9.21 -22.55 17.97
C LEU A 467 8.18 -23.59 17.48
N PRO A 468 7.06 -23.83 18.19
CA PRO A 468 6.20 -24.99 17.94
C PRO A 468 5.67 -25.11 16.50
N ALA A 469 5.23 -24.01 15.88
CA ALA A 469 4.79 -24.01 14.48
C ALA A 469 5.89 -24.47 13.51
N PHE A 470 7.13 -24.05 13.77
CA PHE A 470 8.29 -24.44 12.98
C PHE A 470 8.70 -25.88 13.29
N ARG A 471 8.65 -26.30 14.57
CA ARG A 471 8.89 -27.69 14.98
C ARG A 471 7.93 -28.65 14.29
N ASN A 472 6.64 -28.34 14.24
CA ASN A 472 5.63 -29.16 13.57
C ASN A 472 5.92 -29.30 12.06
N LEU A 473 6.33 -28.21 11.40
CA LEU A 473 6.76 -28.24 10.00
C LEU A 473 7.99 -29.14 9.80
N MET A 474 9.01 -29.00 10.64
CA MET A 474 10.24 -29.79 10.56
C MET A 474 10.02 -31.27 10.87
N LEU A 475 9.13 -31.60 11.81
CA LEU A 475 8.72 -32.98 12.09
C LEU A 475 7.96 -33.58 10.91
N ALA A 476 7.07 -32.81 10.27
CA ALA A 476 6.38 -33.26 9.06
C ALA A 476 7.36 -33.56 7.92
N GLU A 477 8.39 -32.74 7.73
CA GLU A 477 9.46 -33.00 6.76
C GLU A 477 10.34 -34.19 7.15
N LEU A 478 10.70 -34.34 8.43
CA LEU A 478 11.48 -35.49 8.90
C LEU A 478 10.71 -36.81 8.72
N ALA A 479 9.40 -36.81 8.92
CA ALA A 479 8.54 -37.98 8.75
C ALA A 479 8.49 -38.48 7.29
N GLU A 480 8.82 -37.64 6.31
CA GLU A 480 8.99 -38.07 4.91
C GLU A 480 10.28 -38.89 4.71
N GLN A 481 11.25 -38.79 5.64
CA GLN A 481 12.54 -39.47 5.63
C GLN A 481 12.60 -40.56 6.72
N ARG A 482 11.86 -41.65 6.53
CA ARG A 482 11.68 -42.72 7.53
C ARG A 482 12.99 -43.23 8.18
N GLU A 483 14.02 -43.50 7.38
CA GLU A 483 15.29 -44.02 7.92
C GLU A 483 15.94 -43.01 8.88
N ARG A 484 15.91 -41.73 8.51
CA ARG A 484 16.46 -40.64 9.30
C ARG A 484 15.63 -40.37 10.55
N TRP A 485 14.29 -40.42 10.42
CA TRP A 485 13.36 -40.37 11.55
C TRP A 485 13.72 -41.43 12.60
N LEU A 486 13.83 -42.69 12.19
CA LEU A 486 14.15 -43.80 13.09
C LEU A 486 15.55 -43.64 13.71
N ALA A 487 16.55 -43.23 12.92
CA ALA A 487 17.90 -43.00 13.43
C ALA A 487 17.94 -41.93 14.53
N VAL A 488 17.27 -40.80 14.32
CA VAL A 488 17.24 -39.69 15.29
C VAL A 488 16.50 -40.08 16.56
N HIS A 489 15.29 -40.65 16.45
CA HIS A 489 14.53 -41.07 17.63
C HIS A 489 15.22 -42.22 18.39
N THR A 490 15.85 -43.17 17.70
CA THR A 490 16.64 -44.23 18.35
C THR A 490 17.83 -43.65 19.10
N TRP A 491 18.56 -42.72 18.50
CA TRP A 491 19.69 -42.06 19.16
C TRP A 491 19.27 -41.29 20.42
N LEU A 492 18.20 -40.50 20.33
CA LEU A 492 17.66 -39.74 21.46
C LEU A 492 17.07 -40.64 22.55
N ARG A 493 16.47 -41.77 22.17
CA ARG A 493 16.03 -42.81 23.13
C ARG A 493 17.19 -43.37 23.94
N ASP A 494 18.30 -43.67 23.28
CA ASP A 494 19.42 -44.40 23.89
C ASP A 494 20.38 -43.46 24.66
N ASN A 495 20.39 -42.16 24.33
CA ASN A 495 21.26 -41.15 24.94
C ASN A 495 20.52 -40.11 25.80
N GLY A 496 19.19 -40.04 25.73
CA GLY A 496 18.34 -39.19 26.56
C GLY A 496 18.06 -39.82 27.94
N LYS A 497 17.96 -38.98 28.99
CA LYS A 497 17.78 -39.46 30.39
C LYS A 497 16.32 -39.64 30.82
N GLU A 498 15.43 -38.73 30.45
CA GLU A 498 14.06 -38.66 31.01
C GLU A 498 12.94 -39.03 30.00
N ASP A 499 13.24 -39.06 28.70
CA ASP A 499 12.23 -39.18 27.62
C ASP A 499 12.35 -40.47 26.80
N ARG A 500 12.94 -41.53 27.37
CA ARG A 500 13.19 -42.79 26.65
C ARG A 500 11.94 -43.35 25.97
N HIS A 501 10.82 -43.43 26.71
CA HIS A 501 9.59 -44.02 26.21
C HIS A 501 8.85 -43.13 25.20
N TYR A 502 9.04 -41.79 25.28
CA TYR A 502 8.59 -40.85 24.24
C TYR A 502 9.26 -41.15 22.90
N HIS A 503 10.59 -41.29 22.88
CA HIS A 503 11.31 -41.62 21.65
C HIS A 503 11.10 -43.07 21.21
N ALA A 504 10.86 -44.00 22.15
CA ALA A 504 10.45 -45.36 21.82
C ALA A 504 9.12 -45.38 21.05
N LEU A 505 8.12 -44.62 21.50
CA LEU A 505 6.84 -44.51 20.80
C LEU A 505 7.01 -43.90 19.40
N ALA A 506 7.77 -42.80 19.29
CA ALA A 506 8.06 -42.18 17.99
C ALA A 506 8.83 -43.12 17.04
N ALA A 507 9.69 -44.01 17.57
CA ALA A 507 10.37 -45.06 16.83
C ALA A 507 9.51 -46.32 16.59
N ARG A 508 8.20 -46.26 16.90
CA ARG A 508 7.20 -47.35 16.77
C ARG A 508 7.42 -48.56 17.69
N ASP A 509 8.23 -48.42 18.74
CA ASP A 509 8.44 -49.45 19.76
C ASP A 509 7.31 -49.43 20.81
N VAL A 510 6.11 -49.79 20.35
CA VAL A 510 4.91 -49.82 21.20
C VAL A 510 5.04 -50.87 22.31
N ALA A 511 5.77 -51.96 22.06
CA ALA A 511 5.97 -53.02 23.05
C ALA A 511 6.73 -52.51 24.28
N ALA A 512 7.81 -51.75 24.09
CA ALA A 512 8.55 -51.16 25.20
C ALA A 512 7.69 -50.17 26.02
N VAL A 513 6.86 -49.37 25.34
CA VAL A 513 5.97 -48.39 25.98
C VAL A 513 4.87 -49.06 26.79
N VAL A 514 4.18 -50.04 26.20
CA VAL A 514 3.11 -50.78 26.88
C VAL A 514 3.67 -51.54 28.08
N GLY A 515 4.80 -52.23 27.89
CA GLY A 515 5.47 -52.92 28.98
C GLY A 515 5.81 -51.97 30.14
N TRP A 516 6.33 -50.78 29.87
CA TRP A 516 6.61 -49.79 30.91
C TRP A 516 5.34 -49.33 31.66
N LEU A 517 4.30 -48.97 30.92
CA LEU A 517 3.04 -48.48 31.50
C LEU A 517 2.34 -49.55 32.35
N GLU A 518 2.41 -50.82 31.98
CA GLU A 518 1.80 -51.90 32.76
C GLU A 518 2.40 -52.05 34.17
N HIS A 519 3.71 -51.78 34.33
CA HIS A 519 4.37 -51.86 35.64
C HIS A 519 3.97 -50.72 36.58
N GLY A 520 3.49 -49.59 36.05
CA GLY A 520 3.15 -48.39 36.82
C GLY A 520 1.69 -48.26 37.23
N LEU A 521 0.81 -49.20 36.83
CA LEU A 521 -0.65 -49.06 36.95
C LEU A 521 -1.16 -48.92 38.41
N SER A 522 -0.37 -49.34 39.39
CA SER A 522 -0.70 -49.19 40.82
C SER A 522 -0.64 -47.75 41.34
N ASP A 523 0.07 -46.84 40.64
CA ASP A 523 0.11 -45.41 40.92
C ASP A 523 -0.49 -44.65 39.74
N ALA A 524 -1.82 -44.49 39.75
CA ALA A 524 -2.54 -43.93 38.62
C ALA A 524 -2.12 -42.49 38.27
N LYS A 525 -1.69 -41.69 39.25
CA LYS A 525 -1.26 -40.31 38.99
C LYS A 525 0.02 -40.30 38.16
N THR A 526 1.06 -40.99 38.63
CA THR A 526 2.34 -41.10 37.91
C THR A 526 2.16 -41.83 36.57
N TRP A 527 1.24 -42.80 36.51
CA TRP A 527 0.89 -43.51 35.28
C TRP A 527 0.24 -42.59 34.24
N LEU A 528 -0.75 -41.78 34.64
CA LEU A 528 -1.41 -40.81 33.76
C LEU A 528 -0.43 -39.72 33.27
N GLU A 529 0.40 -39.18 34.16
CA GLU A 529 1.46 -38.24 33.80
C GLU A 529 2.43 -38.85 32.77
N SER A 530 2.81 -40.12 32.95
CA SER A 530 3.66 -40.86 32.01
C SER A 530 2.94 -41.10 30.68
N LEU A 531 1.67 -41.51 30.69
CA LEU A 531 0.87 -41.75 29.49
C LEU A 531 0.76 -40.46 28.66
N HIS A 532 0.42 -39.33 29.28
CA HIS A 532 0.31 -38.06 28.58
C HIS A 532 1.66 -37.60 28.02
N SER A 533 2.72 -37.66 28.84
CA SER A 533 4.08 -37.30 28.42
C SER A 533 4.57 -38.16 27.25
N ILE A 534 4.34 -39.48 27.28
CA ILE A 534 4.76 -40.41 26.22
C ILE A 534 3.95 -40.18 24.94
N THR A 535 2.63 -40.01 25.04
CA THR A 535 1.74 -39.88 23.87
C THR A 535 1.85 -38.53 23.15
N GLU A 536 2.60 -37.57 23.69
CA GLU A 536 3.07 -36.38 22.96
C GLU A 536 4.13 -36.69 21.89
N ALA A 537 4.62 -37.93 21.82
CA ALA A 537 5.55 -38.37 20.79
C ALA A 537 4.98 -38.08 19.40
N PRO A 538 5.78 -37.50 18.48
CA PRO A 538 5.33 -37.31 17.11
C PRO A 538 5.31 -38.68 16.40
N ASN A 539 4.69 -38.76 15.23
CA ASN A 539 4.61 -40.02 14.49
C ASN A 539 4.85 -39.81 12.99
N ASP A 540 5.34 -40.85 12.32
CA ASP A 540 5.55 -40.93 10.88
C ASP A 540 4.50 -41.86 10.20
N LEU A 541 3.34 -42.05 10.84
CA LEU A 541 2.29 -42.96 10.35
C LEU A 541 1.53 -42.31 9.19
N LYS A 542 1.57 -42.95 8.02
CA LYS A 542 0.76 -42.58 6.84
C LYS A 542 -0.63 -43.19 6.97
N LEU A 543 -1.42 -42.68 7.91
CA LEU A 543 -2.81 -43.09 8.10
C LEU A 543 -3.70 -42.39 7.05
N ASP A 544 -4.57 -43.16 6.40
CA ASP A 544 -5.58 -42.67 5.47
C ASP A 544 -6.62 -41.81 6.21
N HIS A 545 -7.23 -40.83 5.53
CA HIS A 545 -8.09 -39.78 6.08
C HIS A 545 -9.29 -40.31 6.88
N ASP A 546 -9.71 -41.56 6.63
CA ASP A 546 -10.84 -42.22 7.30
C ASP A 546 -10.44 -43.26 8.37
N SER A 547 -9.15 -43.46 8.62
CA SER A 547 -8.63 -44.61 9.37
C SER A 547 -8.38 -44.34 10.87
N THR A 548 -9.36 -43.81 11.59
CA THR A 548 -9.24 -43.38 13.01
C THR A 548 -9.35 -44.49 14.06
N LYS A 549 -8.99 -45.73 13.72
CA LYS A 549 -9.06 -46.86 14.68
C LYS A 549 -7.69 -47.11 15.32
N PRO A 550 -7.58 -47.16 16.66
CA PRO A 550 -6.31 -47.43 17.35
C PRO A 550 -5.60 -48.70 16.84
N ASP A 551 -6.37 -49.77 16.55
CA ASP A 551 -5.80 -51.03 16.05
C ASP A 551 -5.06 -50.88 14.69
N ARG A 552 -5.46 -49.92 13.83
CA ARG A 552 -4.76 -49.69 12.55
C ARG A 552 -3.41 -49.01 12.76
N ALA A 553 -3.32 -48.08 13.70
CA ALA A 553 -2.03 -47.48 14.06
C ALA A 553 -1.10 -48.50 14.71
N LEU A 554 -1.63 -49.38 15.58
CA LEU A 554 -0.87 -50.50 16.14
C LEU A 554 -0.34 -51.43 15.04
N ALA A 555 -1.18 -51.79 14.07
CA ALA A 555 -0.75 -52.59 12.92
C ALA A 555 0.31 -51.87 12.07
N ALA A 556 0.14 -50.57 11.81
CA ALA A 556 1.11 -49.75 11.09
C ALA A 556 2.43 -49.57 11.86
N ALA A 557 2.39 -49.65 13.19
CA ALA A 557 3.56 -49.69 14.07
C ALA A 557 4.22 -51.08 14.12
N GLY A 558 3.60 -52.12 13.55
CA GLY A 558 4.11 -53.49 13.58
C GLY A 558 3.88 -54.22 14.90
N TRP A 559 2.97 -53.73 15.75
CA TRP A 559 2.65 -54.35 17.04
C TRP A 559 1.65 -55.50 16.88
N GLN A 560 1.89 -56.62 17.53
CA GLN A 560 0.99 -57.78 17.57
C GLN A 560 0.50 -58.04 19.00
N PRO A 561 -0.80 -58.29 19.22
CA PRO A 561 -1.33 -58.54 20.56
C PRO A 561 -0.98 -59.94 21.06
N SER A 562 -0.27 -60.03 22.19
CA SER A 562 0.00 -61.30 22.89
C SER A 562 -0.84 -61.53 24.16
N ASP A 563 -1.50 -60.50 24.72
CA ASP A 563 -2.41 -60.58 25.89
C ASP A 563 -3.53 -59.50 25.81
N THR A 564 -4.70 -59.79 26.39
CA THR A 564 -5.87 -58.91 26.51
C THR A 564 -5.60 -57.63 27.31
N GLY A 565 -4.84 -57.69 28.42
CA GLY A 565 -4.49 -56.51 29.23
C GLY A 565 -3.58 -55.54 28.48
N SER A 566 -2.53 -56.07 27.84
CA SER A 566 -1.60 -55.30 27.00
C SER A 566 -2.28 -54.69 25.79
N ARG A 567 -3.34 -55.32 25.29
CA ARG A 567 -4.14 -54.77 24.18
C ARG A 567 -4.89 -53.51 24.58
N THR A 568 -5.49 -53.45 25.78
CA THR A 568 -6.21 -52.26 26.24
C THR A 568 -5.27 -51.07 26.40
N THR A 569 -4.13 -51.26 27.08
CA THR A 569 -3.09 -50.22 27.22
C THR A 569 -2.55 -49.77 25.86
N ALA A 570 -2.26 -50.70 24.95
CA ALA A 570 -1.78 -50.38 23.60
C ALA A 570 -2.80 -49.54 22.82
N ARG A 571 -4.11 -49.83 22.94
CA ARG A 571 -5.17 -49.06 22.29
C ARG A 571 -5.27 -47.64 22.85
N ILE A 572 -5.16 -47.46 24.16
CA ILE A 572 -5.13 -46.12 24.79
C ILE A 572 -3.95 -45.32 24.25
N VAL A 573 -2.74 -45.92 24.25
CA VAL A 573 -1.53 -45.29 23.71
C VAL A 573 -1.72 -44.89 22.26
N ALA A 574 -2.18 -45.81 21.39
CA ALA A 574 -2.39 -45.52 19.98
C ALA A 574 -3.47 -44.46 19.74
N ALA A 575 -4.57 -44.50 20.49
CA ALA A 575 -5.64 -43.51 20.38
C ALA A 575 -5.14 -42.09 20.68
N LEU A 576 -4.46 -41.91 21.82
CA LEU A 576 -3.91 -40.62 22.23
C LEU A 576 -2.76 -40.16 21.33
N TRP A 577 -1.91 -41.09 20.86
CA TRP A 577 -0.80 -40.79 19.96
C TRP A 577 -1.25 -40.20 18.63
N ILE A 578 -2.32 -40.76 18.02
CA ILE A 578 -2.90 -40.22 16.79
C ILE A 578 -3.66 -38.93 17.06
N ALA A 579 -4.40 -38.87 18.17
CA ALA A 579 -5.18 -37.69 18.53
C ALA A 579 -4.29 -36.46 18.77
N ARG A 580 -3.05 -36.65 19.26
CA ARG A 580 -2.09 -35.57 19.49
C ARG A 580 -1.31 -35.12 18.25
N ASP A 581 -1.40 -35.84 17.12
CA ASP A 581 -0.76 -35.43 15.86
C ASP A 581 -1.45 -34.18 15.27
N PRO A 582 -0.76 -33.04 15.11
CA PRO A 582 -1.34 -31.80 14.59
C PRO A 582 -1.90 -31.92 13.16
N LEU A 583 -1.48 -32.94 12.40
CA LEU A 583 -1.92 -33.18 11.03
C LEU A 583 -3.16 -34.10 10.92
N THR A 584 -3.66 -34.66 12.04
CA THR A 584 -4.86 -35.51 12.08
C THR A 584 -6.12 -34.66 11.88
N THR A 585 -6.95 -35.00 10.87
CA THR A 585 -7.97 -34.08 10.34
C THR A 585 -9.43 -34.32 10.76
N THR A 586 -9.94 -35.54 10.93
CA THR A 586 -11.36 -35.70 11.32
C THR A 586 -11.60 -37.02 12.05
N LYS A 587 -12.43 -36.98 13.10
CA LYS A 587 -12.73 -38.06 14.06
C LYS A 587 -11.75 -38.21 15.25
N ARG A 588 -11.14 -37.10 15.71
CA ARG A 588 -10.48 -37.06 17.04
C ARG A 588 -11.45 -37.37 18.18
N LYS A 589 -12.71 -36.95 18.04
CA LYS A 589 -13.82 -37.37 18.91
C LYS A 589 -13.81 -38.88 19.12
N ASP A 590 -13.79 -39.66 18.03
CA ASP A 590 -13.81 -41.12 18.10
C ASP A 590 -12.54 -41.69 18.77
N LEU A 591 -11.39 -41.05 18.58
CA LEU A 591 -10.13 -41.44 19.25
C LEU A 591 -10.20 -41.20 20.76
N TYR A 592 -10.69 -40.03 21.19
CA TYR A 592 -10.87 -39.72 22.61
C TYR A 592 -11.93 -40.60 23.26
N SER A 593 -13.08 -40.80 22.61
CA SER A 593 -14.11 -41.72 23.10
C SER A 593 -13.61 -43.17 23.16
N SER A 594 -12.77 -43.60 22.20
CA SER A 594 -12.12 -44.92 22.28
C SER A 594 -11.16 -45.01 23.45
N ALA A 595 -10.33 -43.98 23.67
CA ALA A 595 -9.40 -43.94 24.80
C ALA A 595 -10.15 -43.92 26.14
N ALA A 596 -11.24 -43.15 26.26
CA ALA A 596 -12.11 -43.11 27.44
C ALA A 596 -12.74 -44.48 27.72
N PHE A 597 -13.27 -45.15 26.69
CA PHE A 597 -13.80 -46.51 26.81
C PHE A 597 -12.75 -47.51 27.29
N ASP A 598 -11.56 -47.47 26.69
CA ASP A 598 -10.45 -48.37 27.03
C ASP A 598 -9.91 -48.08 28.46
N LEU A 599 -9.86 -46.80 28.89
CA LEU A 599 -9.53 -46.42 30.28
C LEU A 599 -10.56 -46.94 31.30
N ARG A 600 -11.86 -46.85 30.99
CA ARG A 600 -12.91 -47.41 31.87
C ARG A 600 -12.85 -48.93 31.96
N THR A 601 -12.39 -49.59 30.89
CA THR A 601 -12.12 -51.03 30.88
C THR A 601 -10.93 -51.36 31.79
N LEU A 602 -9.85 -50.58 31.70
CA LEU A 602 -8.67 -50.72 32.54
C LEU A 602 -8.98 -50.46 34.04
N ALA A 603 -9.89 -49.52 34.34
CA ALA A 603 -10.35 -49.23 35.70
C ALA A 603 -11.13 -50.38 36.37
N GLN A 604 -11.45 -51.47 35.65
CA GLN A 604 -12.04 -52.68 36.21
C GLN A 604 -10.98 -53.66 36.75
N ASP A 605 -9.69 -53.44 36.46
CA ASP A 605 -8.59 -54.24 37.02
C ASP A 605 -8.47 -53.99 38.54
N PRO A 606 -8.47 -55.05 39.38
CA PRO A 606 -8.30 -54.94 40.83
C PRO A 606 -7.02 -54.23 41.27
N LYS A 607 -6.00 -54.16 40.41
CA LYS A 607 -4.69 -53.52 40.68
C LYS A 607 -4.64 -52.04 40.32
N ALA A 608 -5.68 -51.50 39.67
CA ALA A 608 -5.70 -50.11 39.17
C ALA A 608 -6.41 -49.15 40.15
N ALA A 609 -5.96 -47.90 40.19
CA ALA A 609 -6.67 -46.85 40.95
C ALA A 609 -7.93 -46.41 40.18
N ARG A 610 -9.05 -47.05 40.52
CA ARG A 610 -10.32 -47.02 39.77
C ARG A 610 -10.92 -45.62 39.61
N ASN A 611 -10.73 -44.72 40.58
CA ASN A 611 -11.39 -43.41 40.56
C ASN A 611 -10.67 -42.43 39.64
N GLU A 612 -9.35 -42.43 39.67
CA GLU A 612 -8.47 -41.57 38.87
C GLU A 612 -8.60 -41.89 37.38
N LEU A 613 -8.57 -43.17 37.01
CA LEU A 613 -8.73 -43.59 35.61
C LEU A 613 -10.14 -43.31 35.06
N ARG A 614 -11.17 -43.37 35.91
CA ARG A 614 -12.54 -42.99 35.53
C ARG A 614 -12.67 -41.49 35.34
N HIS A 615 -12.07 -40.71 36.25
CA HIS A 615 -12.05 -39.26 36.11
C HIS A 615 -11.35 -38.84 34.81
N GLU A 616 -10.20 -39.44 34.49
CA GLU A 616 -9.52 -39.18 33.21
C GLU A 616 -10.38 -39.58 32.01
N ALA A 617 -11.07 -40.74 32.07
CA ALA A 617 -11.97 -41.14 30.99
C ALA A 617 -13.12 -40.13 30.78
N ASP A 618 -13.63 -39.54 31.86
CA ASP A 618 -14.65 -38.50 31.78
C ASP A 618 -14.08 -37.20 31.19
N VAL A 619 -12.84 -36.82 31.52
CA VAL A 619 -12.11 -35.70 30.90
C VAL A 619 -11.92 -35.92 29.39
N LEU A 620 -11.57 -37.15 28.97
CA LEU A 620 -11.42 -37.47 27.55
C LEU A 620 -12.77 -37.45 26.80
N ASP A 621 -13.87 -37.88 27.41
CA ASP A 621 -15.20 -37.76 26.79
C ASP A 621 -15.65 -36.30 26.66
N GLU A 622 -15.40 -35.46 27.67
CA GLU A 622 -15.65 -34.01 27.58
C GLU A 622 -14.81 -33.39 26.44
N ARG A 623 -13.55 -33.80 26.32
CA ARG A 623 -12.66 -33.40 25.22
C ARG A 623 -13.14 -33.91 23.86
N ALA A 624 -13.82 -35.06 23.80
CA ALA A 624 -14.42 -35.60 22.58
C ALA A 624 -15.65 -34.79 22.11
N GLU A 625 -16.33 -34.10 23.04
CA GLU A 625 -17.49 -33.26 22.74
C GLU A 625 -17.12 -31.83 22.31
N THR A 626 -15.91 -31.38 22.62
CA THR A 626 -15.41 -30.06 22.22
C THR A 626 -14.76 -30.09 20.83
N ILE A 627 -15.11 -29.12 19.98
CA ILE A 627 -14.48 -28.93 18.65
C ILE A 627 -13.01 -28.48 18.81
N ASP A 628 -12.72 -27.86 19.95
CA ASP A 628 -11.48 -27.13 20.24
C ASP A 628 -10.51 -27.98 21.07
N ASP A 629 -10.26 -29.22 20.67
CA ASP A 629 -9.17 -30.02 21.22
C ASP A 629 -7.81 -29.35 20.95
N VAL A 630 -7.50 -28.36 21.79
CA VAL A 630 -6.37 -27.45 21.75
C VAL A 630 -5.44 -27.83 22.91
N PRO A 631 -4.11 -27.82 22.74
CA PRO A 631 -3.18 -28.14 23.82
C PRO A 631 -3.44 -27.27 25.07
N GLU A 632 -3.47 -27.89 26.26
CA GLU A 632 -3.73 -27.20 27.55
C GLU A 632 -2.75 -26.05 27.83
N THR A 633 -1.53 -26.12 27.29
CA THR A 633 -0.51 -25.07 27.39
C THR A 633 -0.94 -23.77 26.68
N ALA A 634 -1.85 -23.84 25.71
CA ALA A 634 -2.38 -22.68 24.98
C ALA A 634 -3.63 -22.05 25.63
N SER A 635 -4.33 -22.77 26.52
CA SER A 635 -5.61 -22.33 27.10
C SER A 635 -5.46 -21.32 28.26
N ARG A 636 -4.25 -20.96 28.67
CA ARG A 636 -4.04 -20.04 29.82
C ARG A 636 -4.28 -18.55 29.51
N ASN A 637 -4.54 -18.16 28.27
CA ASN A 637 -4.66 -16.75 27.86
C ASN A 637 -6.02 -16.43 27.22
N THR A 638 -7.14 -16.74 27.88
CA THR A 638 -8.47 -16.28 27.47
C THR A 638 -8.63 -14.77 27.75
N VAL A 639 -8.85 -13.99 26.70
CA VAL A 639 -8.91 -12.52 26.75
C VAL A 639 -10.33 -12.04 27.09
N ALA A 640 -10.43 -11.11 28.05
CA ALA A 640 -11.65 -10.37 28.37
C ALA A 640 -12.10 -9.50 27.18
N ARG A 641 -13.42 -9.38 26.97
CA ARG A 641 -14.06 -8.57 25.91
C ARG A 641 -13.37 -7.21 25.75
N THR A 642 -12.79 -6.98 24.57
CA THR A 642 -12.05 -5.77 24.22
C THR A 642 -13.03 -4.62 23.93
N PRO A 643 -12.81 -3.40 24.47
CA PRO A 643 -13.53 -2.20 24.06
C PRO A 643 -13.17 -1.79 22.62
N PRO A 644 -14.04 -1.04 21.92
CA PRO A 644 -13.84 -0.70 20.50
C PRO A 644 -12.52 0.03 20.23
N ALA A 645 -11.93 -0.21 19.06
CA ALA A 645 -10.68 0.39 18.59
C ALA A 645 -10.56 1.89 18.91
N PRO A 646 -9.47 2.32 19.54
CA PRO A 646 -9.26 3.72 19.90
C PRO A 646 -8.89 4.56 18.66
N SER A 647 -9.72 5.55 18.33
CA SER A 647 -9.44 6.49 17.23
C SER A 647 -8.12 7.27 17.42
N MET A 648 -7.14 7.11 16.52
CA MET A 648 -5.86 7.88 16.55
C MET A 648 -6.01 9.37 16.23
N VAL A 649 -7.25 9.88 16.15
CA VAL A 649 -7.54 11.31 15.98
C VAL A 649 -7.25 12.06 17.29
N PRO A 650 -6.44 13.14 17.25
CA PRO A 650 -6.09 13.91 18.44
C PRO A 650 -7.34 14.55 19.09
N PRO A 651 -7.62 14.31 20.38
CA PRO A 651 -8.72 14.96 21.08
C PRO A 651 -8.49 16.48 21.24
N VAL A 652 -9.56 17.27 21.11
CA VAL A 652 -9.53 18.74 21.28
C VAL A 652 -9.45 19.14 22.75
N SER A 653 -8.47 19.99 23.10
CA SER A 653 -8.16 20.35 24.50
C SER A 653 -9.26 21.11 25.25
N THR A 654 -9.25 21.03 26.58
CA THR A 654 -10.26 21.66 27.44
C THR A 654 -10.26 23.20 27.38
N VAL A 655 -9.11 23.84 27.14
CA VAL A 655 -9.01 25.29 26.95
C VAL A 655 -9.70 25.74 25.65
N GLU A 656 -9.58 24.96 24.58
CA GLU A 656 -10.27 25.21 23.31
C GLU A 656 -11.79 25.04 23.49
N ARG A 657 -12.24 24.05 24.29
CA ARG A 657 -13.66 23.88 24.67
C ARG A 657 -14.20 25.08 25.46
N ARG A 658 -13.42 25.64 26.40
CA ARG A 658 -13.82 26.83 27.19
C ARG A 658 -13.84 28.12 26.36
N ARG A 659 -12.91 28.29 25.43
CA ARG A 659 -12.90 29.42 24.47
C ARG A 659 -14.12 29.35 23.54
N ARG A 660 -14.46 28.16 23.03
CA ARG A 660 -15.69 27.91 22.27
C ARG A 660 -16.96 28.16 23.09
N ARG A 661 -16.95 27.96 24.42
CA ARG A 661 -18.07 28.30 25.32
C ARG A 661 -18.24 29.81 25.59
N ARG A 662 -17.18 30.60 25.72
CA ARG A 662 -17.29 32.06 25.94
C ARG A 662 -17.79 32.81 24.71
N VAL A 663 -17.40 32.35 23.50
CA VAL A 663 -17.92 32.88 22.23
C VAL A 663 -19.42 32.59 22.08
N LYS A 664 -19.92 31.48 22.63
CA LYS A 664 -21.35 31.09 22.60
C LYS A 664 -22.27 32.00 23.42
N VAL A 665 -21.78 32.64 24.49
CA VAL A 665 -22.62 33.49 25.37
C VAL A 665 -22.90 34.87 24.76
N VAL A 666 -21.90 35.46 24.08
CA VAL A 666 -22.06 36.73 23.37
C VAL A 666 -22.89 36.55 22.09
N ALA A 667 -22.75 35.40 21.43
CA ALA A 667 -23.59 35.04 20.30
C ALA A 667 -25.07 34.86 20.71
N ALA A 668 -25.36 34.23 21.86
CA ALA A 668 -26.73 33.88 22.28
C ALA A 668 -27.74 35.05 22.32
N VAL A 669 -27.32 36.27 22.67
CA VAL A 669 -28.22 37.43 22.74
C VAL A 669 -28.55 38.01 21.36
N ALA A 670 -27.59 38.00 20.44
CA ALA A 670 -27.83 38.38 19.03
C ALA A 670 -28.59 37.30 18.26
N VAL A 671 -28.44 36.05 18.71
CA VAL A 671 -28.94 34.84 18.07
C VAL A 671 -30.44 34.61 18.36
N VAL A 672 -31.01 35.00 19.50
CA VAL A 672 -32.48 34.87 19.72
C VAL A 672 -33.30 35.71 18.73
N ALA A 673 -32.79 36.86 18.30
CA ALA A 673 -33.47 37.71 17.30
C ALA A 673 -33.32 37.19 15.85
N VAL A 674 -32.27 36.40 15.58
CA VAL A 674 -31.94 35.89 14.23
C VAL A 674 -32.37 34.42 14.05
N LEU A 675 -32.48 33.64 15.13
CA LEU A 675 -32.82 32.21 15.10
C LEU A 675 -34.29 31.89 14.83
N ALA A 676 -35.18 32.88 14.82
CA ALA A 676 -36.51 32.66 14.25
C ALA A 676 -36.43 32.43 12.73
N VAL A 677 -35.33 32.81 12.06
CA VAL A 677 -35.18 32.75 10.60
C VAL A 677 -34.13 31.71 10.14
N ALA A 678 -33.09 31.43 10.92
CA ALA A 678 -31.92 30.65 10.44
C ALA A 678 -31.93 29.13 10.72
N GLY A 679 -32.97 28.57 11.37
CA GLY A 679 -32.99 27.18 11.86
C GLY A 679 -32.98 26.08 10.80
N ILE A 680 -33.11 26.39 9.51
CA ILE A 680 -33.25 25.41 8.43
C ILE A 680 -31.92 25.17 7.65
N PHE A 681 -30.89 26.03 7.79
CA PHE A 681 -29.73 26.03 6.88
C PHE A 681 -28.46 25.25 7.32
N ALA A 682 -28.31 24.83 8.58
CA ALA A 682 -26.98 24.46 9.11
C ALA A 682 -26.58 22.96 9.07
N VAL A 683 -27.43 22.05 8.56
CA VAL A 683 -27.08 20.61 8.46
C VAL A 683 -26.44 20.25 7.11
N THR A 684 -26.52 21.13 6.11
CA THR A 684 -26.04 20.84 4.75
C THR A 684 -24.55 21.19 4.53
N GLU A 685 -23.95 22.11 5.28
CA GLU A 685 -22.64 22.71 4.95
C GLU A 685 -21.38 21.89 5.33
N PHE A 686 -21.48 20.85 6.19
CA PHE A 686 -20.30 20.10 6.66
C PHE A 686 -19.92 18.89 5.79
N LEU A 687 -20.78 18.50 4.84
CA LEU A 687 -20.55 17.42 3.88
C LEU A 687 -20.57 17.91 2.41
N THR A 688 -20.96 19.17 2.20
CA THR A 688 -21.06 19.79 0.88
C THR A 688 -19.90 20.76 0.66
N CYS A 689 -19.41 20.83 -0.56
CA CYS A 689 -18.57 21.92 -1.03
C CYS A 689 -19.42 23.15 -1.42
N GLY A 690 -20.71 22.95 -1.73
CA GLY A 690 -21.69 23.96 -2.16
C GLY A 690 -22.54 23.43 -3.32
N ASP A 691 -23.74 23.98 -3.57
CA ASP A 691 -24.64 23.67 -4.71
C ASP A 691 -24.71 22.18 -5.12
N ASP A 692 -25.05 21.27 -4.20
CA ASP A 692 -25.14 19.80 -4.43
C ASP A 692 -23.81 19.12 -4.85
N VAL A 693 -22.68 19.80 -4.63
CA VAL A 693 -21.33 19.25 -4.70
C VAL A 693 -20.90 18.80 -3.31
N TYR A 694 -20.34 17.59 -3.21
CA TYR A 694 -19.98 16.92 -1.97
C TYR A 694 -18.47 16.68 -1.87
N LYS A 695 -17.96 16.63 -0.64
CA LYS A 695 -16.54 16.35 -0.42
C LYS A 695 -16.29 14.84 -0.38
N ARG A 696 -15.47 14.32 -1.30
CA ARG A 696 -15.11 12.89 -1.38
C ARG A 696 -13.61 12.73 -1.65
N HIS A 697 -12.92 11.94 -0.82
CA HIS A 697 -11.45 11.72 -0.89
C HIS A 697 -10.59 13.00 -0.98
N GLY A 698 -11.08 14.13 -0.44
CA GLY A 698 -10.36 15.41 -0.47
C GLY A 698 -10.70 16.31 -1.67
N GLU A 699 -11.54 15.84 -2.60
CA GLU A 699 -12.04 16.60 -3.76
C GLU A 699 -13.52 16.95 -3.61
N CYS A 700 -13.98 17.90 -4.44
CA CYS A 700 -15.37 18.31 -4.54
C CYS A 700 -16.01 17.66 -5.77
N VAL A 701 -16.90 16.69 -5.56
CA VAL A 701 -17.55 15.84 -6.56
C VAL A 701 -19.05 16.16 -6.59
N GLY A 702 -19.64 16.29 -7.78
CA GLY A 702 -21.07 16.57 -7.93
C GLY A 702 -21.38 17.43 -9.16
N VAL A 703 -22.62 17.88 -9.26
CA VAL A 703 -23.14 18.71 -10.36
C VAL A 703 -23.33 20.15 -9.89
N ALA A 704 -22.64 21.09 -10.54
CA ALA A 704 -22.76 22.52 -10.29
C ALA A 704 -23.72 23.19 -11.29
N HIS A 705 -24.71 23.89 -10.75
CA HIS A 705 -25.87 24.38 -11.51
C HIS A 705 -25.87 25.87 -11.86
N SER A 706 -25.26 26.73 -11.02
CA SER A 706 -25.41 28.19 -11.16
C SER A 706 -24.24 29.03 -10.69
N SER A 707 -23.67 28.77 -9.51
CA SER A 707 -22.72 29.70 -8.89
C SER A 707 -21.44 29.05 -8.35
N TYR A 708 -21.51 27.75 -8.05
CA TYR A 708 -20.36 27.03 -7.53
C TYR A 708 -19.20 26.96 -8.53
N VAL A 709 -18.01 27.30 -8.05
CA VAL A 709 -16.74 27.25 -8.78
C VAL A 709 -15.90 26.15 -8.15
N PHE A 710 -15.45 25.18 -8.96
CA PHE A 710 -14.67 24.04 -8.46
C PHE A 710 -13.26 24.47 -8.03
N ASP A 711 -12.66 25.46 -8.73
CA ASP A 711 -11.35 26.03 -8.39
C ASP A 711 -11.13 27.39 -9.08
N ASP A 712 -10.36 28.27 -8.43
CA ASP A 712 -10.03 29.62 -8.93
C ASP A 712 -9.38 29.59 -10.34
N ARG A 713 -8.63 28.54 -10.68
CA ARG A 713 -7.93 28.40 -11.97
C ARG A 713 -8.86 28.24 -13.18
N ILE A 714 -10.07 27.75 -12.97
CA ILE A 714 -11.10 27.58 -14.02
C ILE A 714 -12.30 28.51 -13.80
N ALA A 715 -12.24 29.35 -12.78
CA ALA A 715 -13.35 30.19 -12.38
C ALA A 715 -13.80 31.18 -13.47
N ASP A 716 -12.88 31.66 -14.30
CA ASP A 716 -13.21 32.59 -15.39
C ASP A 716 -14.14 31.96 -16.43
N VAL A 717 -13.77 30.80 -16.95
CA VAL A 717 -14.60 30.07 -17.93
C VAL A 717 -15.91 29.56 -17.32
N GLN A 718 -15.88 29.05 -16.08
CA GLN A 718 -17.11 28.63 -15.39
C GLN A 718 -18.11 29.79 -15.26
N ARG A 719 -17.64 30.98 -14.84
CA ARG A 719 -18.50 32.17 -14.73
C ARG A 719 -19.08 32.60 -16.07
N LYS A 720 -18.33 32.48 -17.17
CA LYS A 720 -18.85 32.80 -18.52
C LYS A 720 -19.93 31.81 -18.96
N ILE A 721 -19.78 30.52 -18.65
CA ILE A 721 -20.81 29.50 -18.86
C ILE A 721 -22.08 29.85 -18.08
N TYR A 722 -21.95 30.20 -16.80
CA TYR A 722 -23.09 30.58 -15.96
C TYR A 722 -23.76 31.87 -16.45
N ALA A 723 -22.99 32.88 -16.86
CA ALA A 723 -23.54 34.12 -17.42
C ALA A 723 -24.35 33.87 -18.71
N GLU A 724 -23.91 32.94 -19.55
CA GLU A 724 -24.70 32.56 -20.74
C GLU A 724 -25.95 31.76 -20.37
N ASN A 725 -25.90 30.87 -19.37
CA ASN A 725 -27.07 30.18 -18.83
C ASN A 725 -28.13 31.17 -18.29
N ASP A 726 -27.69 32.21 -17.58
CA ASP A 726 -28.57 33.24 -17.00
C ASP A 726 -29.23 34.08 -18.10
N LYS A 727 -28.48 34.42 -19.14
CA LYS A 727 -28.98 35.20 -20.28
C LYS A 727 -30.14 34.50 -21.01
N ILE A 728 -30.11 33.17 -21.12
CA ILE A 728 -31.15 32.38 -21.79
C ILE A 728 -32.27 31.93 -20.85
N ALA A 729 -32.33 32.40 -19.61
CA ALA A 729 -33.17 31.78 -18.59
C ALA A 729 -34.68 31.82 -18.87
N ASN A 730 -35.14 32.79 -19.65
CA ASN A 730 -36.54 32.99 -20.03
C ASN A 730 -36.85 32.51 -21.46
N GLU A 731 -35.90 31.86 -22.13
CA GLU A 731 -36.07 31.32 -23.48
C GLU A 731 -36.39 29.81 -23.42
N PRO A 732 -37.09 29.23 -24.43
CA PRO A 732 -37.22 27.79 -24.55
C PRO A 732 -35.85 27.13 -24.62
N ARG A 733 -35.54 26.25 -23.66
CA ARG A 733 -34.21 25.67 -23.48
C ARG A 733 -34.23 24.19 -23.12
N VAL A 734 -33.08 23.55 -23.27
CA VAL A 734 -32.76 22.20 -22.80
C VAL A 734 -31.44 22.21 -22.04
N THR A 735 -31.22 21.23 -21.17
CA THR A 735 -29.98 21.09 -20.39
C THR A 735 -29.07 20.02 -20.98
N VAL A 736 -27.77 20.34 -21.05
CA VAL A 736 -26.69 19.40 -21.39
C VAL A 736 -25.68 19.43 -20.25
N ALA A 737 -25.28 18.25 -19.78
CA ALA A 737 -24.27 18.14 -18.72
C ALA A 737 -22.87 17.99 -19.32
N VAL A 738 -21.91 18.77 -18.84
CA VAL A 738 -20.48 18.58 -19.14
C VAL A 738 -19.86 17.72 -18.04
N MET A 739 -19.66 16.44 -18.30
CA MET A 739 -19.12 15.48 -17.32
C MET A 739 -17.62 15.20 -17.59
N THR A 740 -16.74 15.82 -16.81
CA THR A 740 -15.28 15.64 -16.92
C THR A 740 -14.62 15.89 -15.55
N PRO A 741 -13.46 15.30 -15.22
CA PRO A 741 -12.75 15.63 -14.00
C PRO A 741 -12.39 17.13 -13.94
N MET A 742 -12.83 17.85 -12.89
CA MET A 742 -12.62 19.30 -12.74
C MET A 742 -11.71 19.68 -11.56
N THR A 743 -11.32 18.71 -10.73
CA THR A 743 -10.51 18.94 -9.51
C THR A 743 -9.20 18.13 -9.49
N PRO A 744 -8.31 18.23 -10.49
CA PRO A 744 -7.13 17.38 -10.56
C PRO A 744 -6.25 17.50 -9.31
N LEU A 745 -5.93 16.34 -8.71
CA LEU A 745 -5.09 16.23 -7.52
C LEU A 745 -3.60 16.08 -7.90
N PRO A 746 -2.64 16.52 -7.07
CA PRO A 746 -1.21 16.40 -7.36
C PRO A 746 -0.72 14.99 -7.67
N GLN A 747 -1.29 13.96 -7.03
CA GLN A 747 -0.98 12.55 -7.28
C GLN A 747 -1.57 12.03 -8.60
N ASP A 748 -2.61 12.68 -9.12
CA ASP A 748 -3.29 12.35 -10.38
C ASP A 748 -2.96 13.35 -11.51
N ALA A 749 -2.11 14.35 -11.21
CA ALA A 749 -1.75 15.49 -12.06
C ALA A 749 -1.04 15.11 -13.35
N GLY A 750 -0.88 13.81 -13.61
CA GLY A 750 -0.37 13.25 -14.84
C GLY A 750 -1.40 13.01 -15.94
N SER A 751 -2.63 12.62 -15.57
CA SER A 751 -3.66 12.29 -16.56
C SER A 751 -4.62 13.45 -16.82
N VAL A 752 -4.79 14.33 -15.83
CA VAL A 752 -5.66 15.51 -15.90
C VAL A 752 -4.91 16.68 -15.29
N THR A 753 -4.61 17.71 -16.09
CA THR A 753 -3.98 18.97 -15.64
C THR A 753 -4.99 20.10 -15.59
N TRP A 754 -4.67 21.18 -14.88
CA TRP A 754 -5.56 22.35 -14.82
C TRP A 754 -5.72 23.04 -16.17
N GLU A 755 -4.66 23.06 -16.97
CA GLU A 755 -4.66 23.55 -18.34
C GLU A 755 -5.63 22.75 -19.21
N ARG A 756 -5.60 21.41 -19.11
CA ARG A 756 -6.53 20.53 -19.82
C ARG A 756 -7.99 20.79 -19.42
N VAL A 757 -8.29 20.88 -18.12
CA VAL A 757 -9.66 21.13 -17.64
C VAL A 757 -10.16 22.48 -18.13
N ARG A 758 -9.32 23.52 -18.04
CA ARG A 758 -9.64 24.87 -18.54
C ARG A 758 -9.96 24.83 -20.04
N ALA A 759 -9.06 24.28 -20.85
CA ALA A 759 -9.21 24.18 -22.31
C ALA A 759 -10.52 23.47 -22.72
N GLN A 760 -10.87 22.37 -22.04
CA GLN A 760 -12.11 21.66 -22.30
C GLN A 760 -13.35 22.53 -22.03
N LEU A 761 -13.40 23.23 -20.89
CA LEU A 761 -14.52 24.10 -20.55
C LEU A 761 -14.62 25.29 -21.51
N GLU A 762 -13.50 25.83 -21.97
CA GLU A 762 -13.48 26.94 -22.95
C GLU A 762 -14.04 26.49 -24.30
N GLY A 763 -13.63 25.31 -24.77
CA GLY A 763 -14.18 24.69 -25.98
C GLY A 763 -15.69 24.42 -25.88
N ALA A 764 -16.15 23.89 -24.74
CA ALA A 764 -17.58 23.68 -24.49
C ALA A 764 -18.37 24.99 -24.52
N HIS A 765 -17.84 26.05 -23.91
CA HIS A 765 -18.49 27.35 -23.87
C HIS A 765 -18.59 28.03 -25.24
N VAL A 766 -17.55 27.92 -26.08
CA VAL A 766 -17.62 28.43 -27.46
C VAL A 766 -18.74 27.76 -28.25
N ALA A 767 -18.89 26.43 -28.15
CA ALA A 767 -19.97 25.70 -28.80
C ALA A 767 -21.36 26.03 -28.20
N GLN A 768 -21.43 26.28 -26.88
CA GLN A 768 -22.66 26.75 -26.22
C GLN A 768 -23.12 28.10 -26.81
N LEU A 769 -22.21 29.06 -26.96
CA LEU A 769 -22.52 30.36 -27.53
C LEU A 769 -23.01 30.26 -28.97
N ALA A 770 -22.43 29.36 -29.77
CA ALA A 770 -22.90 29.08 -31.13
C ALA A 770 -24.33 28.53 -31.14
N ALA A 771 -24.66 27.61 -30.23
CA ALA A 771 -26.01 27.07 -30.08
C ALA A 771 -27.02 28.14 -29.63
N ASN A 772 -26.59 29.10 -28.81
CA ASN A 772 -27.45 30.13 -28.23
C ASN A 772 -27.58 31.40 -29.06
N GLN A 773 -27.00 31.45 -30.27
CA GLN A 773 -27.13 32.58 -31.19
C GLN A 773 -28.60 32.97 -31.44
N GLN A 774 -28.81 34.26 -31.74
CA GLN A 774 -30.14 34.80 -31.99
C GLN A 774 -30.87 34.02 -33.11
N GLY A 775 -32.15 33.70 -32.89
CA GLY A 775 -32.97 32.96 -33.85
C GLY A 775 -32.84 31.43 -33.81
N ARG A 776 -31.89 30.86 -33.04
CA ARG A 776 -31.80 29.40 -32.80
C ARG A 776 -32.55 29.01 -31.53
N LEU A 777 -33.41 27.99 -31.63
CA LEU A 777 -34.15 27.36 -30.52
C LEU A 777 -34.14 25.82 -30.67
N PRO A 778 -34.22 25.07 -29.56
CA PRO A 778 -34.15 25.55 -28.17
C PRO A 778 -32.74 26.05 -27.82
N LYS A 779 -32.64 26.91 -26.80
CA LYS A 779 -31.37 27.30 -26.19
C LYS A 779 -30.78 26.14 -25.39
N VAL A 780 -29.48 26.19 -25.13
CA VAL A 780 -28.75 25.15 -24.41
C VAL A 780 -28.16 25.72 -23.13
N ARG A 781 -28.63 25.16 -22.02
CA ARG A 781 -28.07 25.37 -20.67
C ARG A 781 -27.01 24.31 -20.41
N LEU A 782 -25.84 24.72 -19.93
CA LEU A 782 -24.78 23.82 -19.51
C LEU A 782 -24.73 23.66 -18.00
N VAL A 783 -24.73 22.41 -17.51
CA VAL A 783 -24.43 22.09 -16.10
C VAL A 783 -23.09 21.38 -16.02
N LEU A 784 -22.31 21.66 -14.98
CA LEU A 784 -20.93 21.17 -14.87
C LEU A 784 -20.86 20.01 -13.86
N ALA A 785 -20.53 18.82 -14.34
CA ALA A 785 -20.56 17.59 -13.56
C ALA A 785 -19.14 17.05 -13.32
N ASN A 786 -18.66 17.08 -12.08
CA ASN A 786 -17.32 16.61 -11.71
C ASN A 786 -17.37 15.24 -11.02
N PRO A 787 -16.92 14.15 -11.67
CA PRO A 787 -16.83 12.83 -11.05
C PRO A 787 -15.58 12.62 -10.18
N GLY A 788 -14.69 13.61 -10.06
CA GLY A 788 -13.39 13.51 -9.37
C GLY A 788 -12.25 13.12 -10.30
N SER A 789 -10.99 13.33 -9.88
CA SER A 789 -9.77 13.12 -10.67
C SER A 789 -9.62 11.69 -11.21
N SER A 790 -9.99 10.69 -10.40
CA SER A 790 -9.98 9.26 -10.76
C SER A 790 -11.37 8.74 -11.15
N GLN A 791 -12.35 9.64 -11.27
CA GLN A 791 -13.76 9.34 -11.53
C GLN A 791 -14.42 8.48 -10.43
N GLN A 792 -13.85 8.46 -9.23
CA GLN A 792 -14.32 7.71 -8.08
C GLN A 792 -15.75 8.07 -7.63
N GLY A 793 -16.21 9.26 -8.01
CA GLY A 793 -17.54 9.79 -7.69
C GLY A 793 -18.58 9.63 -8.80
N TRP A 794 -18.31 8.86 -9.86
CA TRP A 794 -19.19 8.77 -11.02
C TRP A 794 -20.63 8.37 -10.70
N ARG A 795 -20.86 7.47 -9.73
CA ARG A 795 -22.19 7.00 -9.33
C ARG A 795 -23.05 8.16 -8.84
N ASP A 796 -22.55 8.91 -7.86
CA ASP A 796 -23.27 10.03 -7.26
C ASP A 796 -23.59 11.11 -8.30
N VAL A 797 -22.66 11.37 -9.24
CA VAL A 797 -22.88 12.32 -10.32
C VAL A 797 -23.95 11.86 -11.30
N VAL A 798 -23.94 10.58 -11.70
CA VAL A 798 -24.98 10.01 -12.58
C VAL A 798 -26.34 10.03 -11.86
N ASP A 799 -26.38 9.72 -10.57
CA ASP A 799 -27.61 9.77 -9.77
C ASP A 799 -28.16 11.21 -9.71
N GLN A 800 -27.32 12.22 -9.49
CA GLN A 800 -27.73 13.64 -9.53
C GLN A 800 -28.26 14.04 -10.91
N LEU A 801 -27.53 13.71 -11.99
CA LEU A 801 -27.96 14.03 -13.35
C LEU A 801 -29.29 13.37 -13.75
N THR A 802 -29.53 12.14 -13.27
CA THR A 802 -30.75 11.41 -13.59
C THR A 802 -31.95 11.82 -12.75
N SER A 803 -31.73 12.32 -11.53
CA SER A 803 -32.81 12.64 -10.57
C SER A 803 -33.14 14.13 -10.45
N ALA A 804 -32.20 15.04 -10.71
CA ALA A 804 -32.37 16.46 -10.45
C ALA A 804 -32.59 17.34 -11.70
N GLU A 805 -32.29 16.81 -12.90
CA GLU A 805 -32.33 17.60 -14.15
C GLU A 805 -33.40 17.06 -15.12
N ASP A 806 -34.62 17.57 -14.97
CA ASP A 806 -35.81 17.16 -15.73
C ASP A 806 -35.72 17.47 -17.23
N ASP A 807 -35.01 18.54 -17.62
CA ASP A 807 -34.79 18.94 -19.01
C ASP A 807 -33.41 18.52 -19.56
N LEU A 808 -32.70 17.62 -18.86
CA LEU A 808 -31.46 17.03 -19.34
C LEU A 808 -31.71 16.19 -20.59
N VAL A 809 -31.11 16.56 -21.72
CA VAL A 809 -31.25 15.85 -23.00
C VAL A 809 -30.02 15.08 -23.44
N GLY A 810 -28.87 15.28 -22.79
CA GLY A 810 -27.64 14.56 -23.08
C GLY A 810 -26.48 14.92 -22.16
N VAL A 811 -25.48 14.04 -22.13
CA VAL A 811 -24.19 14.28 -21.46
C VAL A 811 -23.10 14.45 -22.51
N VAL A 812 -22.30 15.49 -22.38
CA VAL A 812 -21.11 15.77 -23.18
C VAL A 812 -19.90 15.69 -22.29
N GLY A 813 -18.83 15.16 -22.82
CA GLY A 813 -17.71 14.79 -21.97
C GLY A 813 -18.04 13.50 -21.24
N ILE A 814 -17.05 12.63 -21.27
CA ILE A 814 -16.93 11.38 -20.56
C ILE A 814 -15.40 11.23 -20.53
N GLY A 815 -14.83 11.06 -19.34
CA GLY A 815 -13.43 11.37 -19.04
C GLY A 815 -12.39 10.40 -19.60
N LEU A 816 -11.42 10.03 -18.76
CA LEU A 816 -10.31 9.14 -19.14
C LEU A 816 -10.83 7.75 -19.58
N SER A 817 -10.12 7.04 -20.45
CA SER A 817 -10.52 5.66 -20.83
C SER A 817 -10.26 4.67 -19.69
N THR A 818 -11.11 4.63 -18.68
CA THR A 818 -10.97 3.77 -17.48
C THR A 818 -12.23 2.94 -17.25
N VAL A 819 -12.13 1.88 -16.43
CA VAL A 819 -13.29 1.06 -16.04
C VAL A 819 -14.43 1.90 -15.42
N PRO A 820 -14.19 2.81 -14.45
CA PRO A 820 -15.25 3.70 -13.93
C PRO A 820 -16.01 4.50 -15.00
N THR A 821 -15.32 4.88 -16.07
CA THR A 821 -15.90 5.65 -17.19
C THR A 821 -16.85 4.82 -18.02
N GLN A 822 -16.47 3.57 -18.31
CA GLN A 822 -17.33 2.63 -18.99
C GLN A 822 -18.58 2.33 -18.16
N GLU A 823 -18.43 2.17 -16.84
CA GLU A 823 -19.57 1.94 -15.94
C GLU A 823 -20.51 3.16 -15.85
N ALA A 824 -19.96 4.38 -15.82
CA ALA A 824 -20.76 5.61 -15.91
C ALA A 824 -21.55 5.68 -17.23
N ALA A 825 -20.92 5.31 -18.36
CA ALA A 825 -21.58 5.27 -19.66
C ALA A 825 -22.71 4.23 -19.70
N LYS A 826 -22.51 3.04 -19.10
CA LYS A 826 -23.56 2.01 -18.97
C LYS A 826 -24.73 2.51 -18.13
N ALA A 827 -24.47 3.20 -17.01
CA ALA A 827 -25.50 3.75 -16.14
C ALA A 827 -26.32 4.86 -16.82
N LEU A 828 -25.67 5.78 -17.52
CA LEU A 828 -26.34 6.81 -18.33
C LEU A 828 -27.16 6.21 -19.48
N ALA A 829 -26.64 5.18 -20.15
CA ALA A 829 -27.37 4.44 -21.17
C ALA A 829 -28.61 3.73 -20.60
N ALA A 830 -28.52 3.17 -19.39
CA ALA A 830 -29.65 2.56 -18.69
C ALA A 830 -30.74 3.59 -18.35
N ALA A 831 -30.36 4.86 -18.12
CA ALA A 831 -31.27 5.99 -17.95
C ALA A 831 -31.73 6.64 -19.28
N ASP A 832 -31.42 6.01 -20.42
CA ASP A 832 -31.76 6.44 -21.78
C ASP A 832 -31.18 7.83 -22.16
N ILE A 833 -30.11 8.27 -21.48
CA ILE A 833 -29.42 9.54 -21.72
C ILE A 833 -28.34 9.34 -22.79
N PRO A 834 -28.40 10.05 -23.94
CA PRO A 834 -27.34 9.99 -24.93
C PRO A 834 -26.07 10.68 -24.43
N MET A 835 -24.92 10.18 -24.89
CA MET A 835 -23.61 10.60 -24.45
C MET A 835 -22.69 10.88 -25.64
N VAL A 836 -21.98 12.01 -25.59
CA VAL A 836 -20.95 12.38 -26.57
C VAL A 836 -19.60 12.53 -25.86
N ALA A 837 -18.77 11.50 -25.98
CA ALA A 837 -17.44 11.48 -25.39
C ALA A 837 -16.46 12.36 -26.18
N SER A 838 -15.66 13.16 -25.47
CA SER A 838 -14.69 14.09 -26.06
C SER A 838 -13.27 13.54 -26.13
N VAL A 839 -12.84 12.76 -25.13
CA VAL A 839 -11.42 12.36 -24.95
C VAL A 839 -11.20 10.84 -24.84
N VAL A 840 -12.25 10.05 -24.97
CA VAL A 840 -12.23 8.60 -24.77
C VAL A 840 -11.77 7.88 -26.03
N THR A 841 -10.62 7.21 -25.98
CA THR A 841 -9.94 6.64 -27.15
C THR A 841 -9.94 5.12 -27.21
N ALA A 842 -9.99 4.44 -26.07
CA ALA A 842 -9.88 2.98 -26.01
C ALA A 842 -10.90 2.31 -26.94
N THR A 843 -10.43 1.46 -27.86
CA THR A 843 -11.20 0.92 -28.99
C THR A 843 -12.53 0.30 -28.54
N ASP A 844 -12.51 -0.47 -27.46
CA ASP A 844 -13.69 -1.24 -27.00
C ASP A 844 -14.41 -0.63 -25.78
N ILE A 845 -14.13 0.62 -25.42
CA ILE A 845 -14.77 1.24 -24.24
C ILE A 845 -16.30 1.36 -24.37
N ASN A 846 -16.78 1.44 -25.61
CA ASN A 846 -18.19 1.46 -25.98
C ASN A 846 -18.79 0.05 -26.09
N VAL A 847 -18.06 -1.03 -25.79
CA VAL A 847 -18.54 -2.41 -25.87
C VAL A 847 -18.92 -2.88 -24.46
N ASP A 848 -20.17 -3.31 -24.30
CA ASP A 848 -20.64 -4.03 -23.12
C ASP A 848 -20.54 -5.55 -23.36
N LYS A 849 -19.76 -6.24 -22.52
CA LYS A 849 -19.57 -7.68 -22.57
C LYS A 849 -20.33 -8.33 -21.42
N GLN A 850 -21.33 -9.16 -21.73
CA GLN A 850 -22.11 -9.92 -20.76
C GLN A 850 -22.05 -11.42 -21.13
N GLY A 851 -21.12 -12.16 -20.54
CA GLY A 851 -20.86 -13.56 -20.89
C GLY A 851 -20.46 -13.70 -22.36
N ASP A 852 -21.12 -14.60 -23.08
CA ASP A 852 -20.87 -14.84 -24.53
C ASP A 852 -21.52 -13.77 -25.44
N LYS A 853 -22.28 -12.81 -24.89
CA LYS A 853 -22.94 -11.75 -25.67
C LYS A 853 -22.14 -10.44 -25.56
N SER A 854 -21.85 -9.83 -26.70
CA SER A 854 -21.27 -8.49 -26.80
C SER A 854 -22.19 -7.55 -27.58
N GLY A 855 -22.32 -6.31 -27.11
CA GLY A 855 -23.08 -5.26 -27.77
C GLY A 855 -22.51 -3.88 -27.50
N TYR A 856 -22.86 -2.89 -28.31
CA TYR A 856 -22.41 -1.51 -28.09
C TYR A 856 -23.30 -0.80 -27.05
N ILE A 857 -22.69 0.05 -26.21
CA ILE A 857 -23.39 0.86 -25.21
C ILE A 857 -24.31 1.83 -25.95
N ARG A 858 -25.62 1.68 -25.71
CA ARG A 858 -26.65 2.43 -26.41
C ARG A 858 -26.54 3.93 -26.14
N GLY A 859 -26.54 4.72 -27.22
CA GLY A 859 -26.51 6.18 -27.11
C GLY A 859 -25.13 6.76 -26.78
N PHE A 860 -24.09 5.94 -26.69
CA PHE A 860 -22.70 6.39 -26.60
C PHE A 860 -22.16 6.67 -27.99
N ILE A 861 -21.65 7.88 -28.22
CA ILE A 861 -20.84 8.22 -29.38
C ILE A 861 -19.55 8.91 -28.92
N ARG A 862 -18.52 8.91 -29.77
CA ARG A 862 -17.27 9.65 -29.54
C ARG A 862 -16.88 10.45 -30.76
N VAL A 863 -16.35 11.66 -30.55
CA VAL A 863 -15.95 12.55 -31.65
C VAL A 863 -14.50 12.36 -32.09
N ASN A 864 -13.69 11.74 -31.25
CA ASN A 864 -12.31 11.41 -31.51
C ASN A 864 -12.18 10.02 -32.17
N THR A 865 -11.01 9.76 -32.74
CA THR A 865 -10.68 8.46 -33.35
C THR A 865 -10.36 7.42 -32.26
N THR A 866 -10.43 6.15 -32.61
CA THR A 866 -10.07 5.08 -31.69
C THR A 866 -8.55 4.92 -31.57
N THR A 867 -8.09 4.33 -30.47
CA THR A 867 -6.69 3.89 -30.35
C THR A 867 -6.32 2.94 -31.50
N GLY A 868 -7.22 2.06 -31.92
CA GLY A 868 -7.02 1.21 -33.10
C GLY A 868 -6.70 2.01 -34.37
N ASP A 869 -7.51 3.03 -34.69
CA ASP A 869 -7.28 3.89 -35.86
C ASP A 869 -5.90 4.57 -35.81
N GLN A 870 -5.52 5.07 -34.62
CA GLN A 870 -4.22 5.71 -34.42
C GLN A 870 -3.06 4.74 -34.67
N ILE A 871 -3.17 3.54 -34.12
CA ILE A 871 -2.11 2.53 -34.19
C ILE A 871 -2.04 1.93 -35.59
N GLU A 872 -3.14 1.83 -36.31
CA GLU A 872 -3.16 1.47 -37.72
C GLU A 872 -2.40 2.49 -38.58
N VAL A 873 -2.67 3.79 -38.40
CA VAL A 873 -1.97 4.88 -39.10
C VAL A 873 -0.48 4.85 -38.79
N LEU A 874 -0.11 4.77 -37.51
CA LEU A 874 1.29 4.74 -37.08
C LEU A 874 2.03 3.49 -37.59
N SER A 875 1.42 2.31 -37.46
CA SER A 875 2.04 1.05 -37.88
C SER A 875 2.28 1.02 -39.39
N THR A 876 1.28 1.46 -40.17
CA THR A 876 1.39 1.55 -41.63
C THR A 876 2.47 2.54 -42.05
N PHE A 877 2.54 3.71 -41.39
CA PHE A 877 3.57 4.71 -41.64
C PHE A 877 4.98 4.17 -41.32
N LEU A 878 5.15 3.49 -40.19
CA LEU A 878 6.44 2.87 -39.82
C LEU A 878 6.87 1.80 -40.82
N ALA A 879 5.95 0.93 -41.26
CA ALA A 879 6.22 -0.09 -42.26
C ALA A 879 6.65 0.54 -43.60
N GLY A 880 5.93 1.56 -44.07
CA GLY A 880 6.27 2.32 -45.27
C GLY A 880 7.60 3.07 -45.18
N SER A 881 8.02 3.44 -43.96
CA SER A 881 9.30 4.10 -43.67
C SER A 881 10.48 3.12 -43.55
N GLY A 882 10.24 1.82 -43.73
CA GLY A 882 11.27 0.77 -43.70
C GLY A 882 11.65 0.29 -42.29
N VAL A 883 10.90 0.65 -41.25
CA VAL A 883 11.12 0.16 -39.89
C VAL A 883 10.68 -1.30 -39.80
N ARG A 884 11.64 -2.20 -39.53
CA ARG A 884 11.38 -3.66 -39.52
C ARG A 884 11.11 -4.23 -38.15
N THR A 885 11.80 -3.73 -37.13
CA THR A 885 11.76 -4.27 -35.76
C THR A 885 11.57 -3.15 -34.75
N ALA A 886 10.85 -3.42 -33.67
CA ALA A 886 10.65 -2.48 -32.58
C ALA A 886 10.68 -3.16 -31.21
N MET A 887 10.94 -2.35 -30.18
CA MET A 887 10.75 -2.71 -28.78
C MET A 887 9.38 -2.20 -28.32
N LEU A 888 8.61 -3.00 -27.58
CA LEU A 888 7.35 -2.57 -26.97
C LEU A 888 7.57 -2.33 -25.47
N VAL A 889 7.30 -1.10 -25.02
CA VAL A 889 7.32 -0.70 -23.61
C VAL A 889 5.90 -0.43 -23.16
N TYR A 890 5.40 -1.13 -22.14
CA TYR A 890 3.97 -1.08 -21.79
C TYR A 890 3.69 -1.10 -20.28
N ASP A 891 2.59 -0.44 -19.93
CA ASP A 891 2.02 -0.38 -18.57
C ASP A 891 1.26 -1.66 -18.24
N THR A 892 1.41 -2.19 -17.03
CA THR A 892 0.71 -3.39 -16.55
C THR A 892 -0.65 -3.11 -15.90
N ASN A 893 -1.04 -1.85 -15.74
CA ASN A 893 -2.33 -1.49 -15.13
C ASN A 893 -3.51 -1.85 -16.05
N ASP A 894 -4.26 -2.89 -15.68
CA ASP A 894 -5.42 -3.39 -16.44
C ASP A 894 -6.70 -2.55 -16.27
N GLN A 895 -6.76 -1.69 -15.23
CA GLN A 895 -7.89 -0.78 -14.99
C GLN A 895 -7.85 0.45 -15.91
N ASP A 896 -6.72 0.66 -16.59
CA ASP A 896 -6.53 1.68 -17.60
C ASP A 896 -6.79 1.10 -19.00
N LEU A 897 -8.00 1.35 -19.52
CA LEU A 897 -8.42 0.84 -20.81
C LEU A 897 -7.63 1.47 -21.98
N TYR A 898 -7.02 2.64 -21.78
CA TYR A 898 -6.21 3.29 -22.81
C TYR A 898 -4.89 2.56 -23.05
N THR A 899 -4.10 2.36 -21.98
CA THR A 899 -2.77 1.74 -22.08
C THR A 899 -2.87 0.27 -22.47
N SER A 900 -3.84 -0.45 -21.91
CA SER A 900 -4.14 -1.84 -22.29
C SER A 900 -4.58 -1.97 -23.76
N THR A 901 -5.33 -0.99 -24.29
CA THR A 901 -5.67 -0.97 -25.72
C THR A 901 -4.45 -0.65 -26.58
N LEU A 902 -3.62 0.34 -26.22
CA LEU A 902 -2.37 0.62 -26.94
C LEU A 902 -1.49 -0.63 -27.06
N TYR A 903 -1.30 -1.35 -25.95
CA TYR A 903 -0.54 -2.59 -25.91
C TYR A 903 -1.08 -3.62 -26.91
N ARG A 904 -2.39 -3.87 -26.82
CA ARG A 904 -3.07 -4.86 -27.67
C ARG A 904 -3.03 -4.50 -29.16
N GLU A 905 -3.29 -3.24 -29.51
CA GLU A 905 -3.30 -2.78 -30.91
C GLU A 905 -1.89 -2.83 -31.52
N PHE A 906 -0.84 -2.44 -30.78
CA PHE A 906 0.54 -2.58 -31.26
C PHE A 906 0.92 -4.05 -31.48
N LYS A 907 0.57 -4.93 -30.54
CA LYS A 907 0.80 -6.38 -30.66
C LYS A 907 0.06 -6.97 -31.86
N GLN A 908 -1.19 -6.57 -32.07
CA GLN A 908 -2.00 -7.04 -33.18
C GLN A 908 -1.44 -6.53 -34.53
N ALA A 909 -1.08 -5.25 -34.64
CA ALA A 909 -0.48 -4.69 -35.85
C ALA A 909 0.85 -5.38 -36.21
N ALA A 910 1.67 -5.74 -35.21
CA ALA A 910 2.88 -6.53 -35.43
C ALA A 910 2.57 -7.96 -35.90
N THR A 911 1.58 -8.62 -35.28
CA THR A 911 1.15 -9.99 -35.63
C THR A 911 0.58 -10.06 -37.06
N ASP A 912 -0.24 -9.08 -37.43
CA ASP A 912 -0.85 -8.96 -38.76
C ASP A 912 0.14 -8.47 -39.83
N ARG A 913 1.40 -8.21 -39.44
CA ARG A 913 2.46 -7.65 -40.32
C ARG A 913 2.09 -6.31 -40.95
N ARG A 914 1.24 -5.54 -40.27
CA ARG A 914 0.88 -4.16 -40.63
C ARG A 914 1.87 -3.13 -40.06
N GLY A 915 2.61 -3.51 -39.02
CA GLY A 915 3.67 -2.70 -38.38
C GLY A 915 4.98 -3.47 -38.22
N PRO A 916 5.98 -2.87 -37.55
CA PRO A 916 7.26 -3.53 -37.27
C PRO A 916 7.08 -4.75 -36.36
N GLN A 917 7.92 -5.76 -36.54
CA GLN A 917 7.96 -6.92 -35.66
C GLN A 917 8.45 -6.52 -34.27
N ILE A 918 7.72 -6.90 -33.23
CA ILE A 918 8.14 -6.69 -31.84
C ILE A 918 9.16 -7.77 -31.48
N THR A 919 10.41 -7.39 -31.21
CA THR A 919 11.50 -8.31 -30.86
C THR A 919 11.93 -8.23 -29.40
N VAL A 920 11.50 -7.17 -28.70
CA VAL A 920 11.77 -6.95 -27.28
C VAL A 920 10.48 -6.42 -26.64
N GLU A 921 10.09 -6.97 -25.50
CA GLU A 921 8.94 -6.52 -24.71
C GLU A 921 9.41 -6.23 -23.29
N SER A 922 9.14 -5.01 -22.80
CA SER A 922 9.48 -4.64 -21.43
C SER A 922 8.29 -3.96 -20.76
N ARG A 923 7.92 -4.49 -19.60
CA ARG A 923 6.78 -4.04 -18.81
C ARG A 923 7.22 -3.06 -17.71
N PHE A 924 6.36 -2.14 -17.33
CA PHE A 924 6.52 -1.33 -16.13
C PHE A 924 5.22 -1.23 -15.32
N ASP A 925 5.37 -1.09 -14.02
CA ASP A 925 4.29 -0.93 -13.06
C ASP A 925 4.36 0.45 -12.40
N THR A 926 3.26 1.21 -12.47
CA THR A 926 3.13 2.54 -11.88
C THR A 926 3.13 2.55 -10.34
N GLU A 927 2.87 1.42 -9.69
CA GLU A 927 2.90 1.30 -8.21
C GLU A 927 4.33 1.10 -7.66
N ALA A 928 5.27 0.69 -8.52
CA ALA A 928 6.67 0.47 -8.18
C ALA A 928 7.56 1.67 -8.57
N ALA A 929 8.85 1.61 -8.24
CA ALA A 929 9.80 2.68 -8.52
C ALA A 929 10.07 2.84 -10.03
N LEU A 930 9.27 3.68 -10.71
CA LEU A 930 9.29 3.88 -12.17
C LEU A 930 10.66 4.27 -12.73
N ASP A 931 11.42 5.15 -12.06
CA ASP A 931 12.76 5.55 -12.53
C ASP A 931 13.72 4.36 -12.59
N THR A 932 13.67 3.45 -11.61
CA THR A 932 14.46 2.22 -11.63
C THR A 932 14.01 1.31 -12.78
N GLN A 933 12.70 1.14 -12.96
CA GLN A 933 12.16 0.31 -14.05
C GLN A 933 12.55 0.86 -15.42
N PHE A 934 12.39 2.16 -15.67
CA PHE A 934 12.79 2.78 -16.93
C PHE A 934 14.31 2.76 -17.16
N LYS A 935 15.13 2.78 -16.10
CA LYS A 935 16.58 2.53 -16.22
C LYS A 935 16.88 1.11 -16.68
N GLU A 936 16.19 0.11 -16.13
CA GLU A 936 16.34 -1.28 -16.57
C GLU A 936 15.86 -1.46 -18.02
N ILE A 937 14.69 -0.91 -18.37
CA ILE A 937 14.15 -0.91 -19.74
C ILE A 937 15.13 -0.26 -20.72
N ALA A 938 15.77 0.84 -20.33
CA ALA A 938 16.79 1.49 -21.14
C ALA A 938 18.09 0.67 -21.27
N LYS A 939 18.34 -0.34 -20.43
CA LYS A 939 19.46 -1.28 -20.62
C LYS A 939 19.18 -2.27 -21.74
N ASP A 940 17.93 -2.68 -21.94
CA ASP A 940 17.54 -3.60 -23.02
C ASP A 940 17.87 -3.02 -24.41
N LEU A 941 17.88 -1.68 -24.54
CA LEU A 941 18.28 -0.95 -25.75
C LEU A 941 19.79 -0.98 -26.04
N CYS A 942 20.62 -1.34 -25.05
CA CYS A 942 22.08 -1.37 -25.18
C CYS A 942 22.62 -2.72 -25.69
N VAL A 943 21.75 -3.70 -25.93
CA VAL A 943 22.17 -5.00 -26.46
C VAL A 943 22.48 -4.87 -27.95
N ASP A 944 23.53 -5.54 -28.42
CA ASP A 944 23.88 -5.57 -29.84
C ASP A 944 22.70 -6.11 -30.67
N GLY A 945 22.29 -5.35 -31.69
CA GLY A 945 21.12 -5.67 -32.52
C GLY A 945 19.76 -5.27 -31.94
N ALA A 946 19.70 -4.60 -30.78
CA ALA A 946 18.46 -4.07 -30.23
C ALA A 946 17.78 -3.07 -31.21
N PRO A 947 16.44 -3.03 -31.31
CA PRO A 947 15.73 -2.06 -32.14
C PRO A 947 16.01 -0.60 -31.75
N THR A 948 15.97 0.32 -32.73
CA THR A 948 16.03 1.78 -32.49
C THR A 948 14.65 2.42 -32.35
N THR A 949 13.59 1.66 -32.62
CA THR A 949 12.19 2.13 -32.51
C THR A 949 11.56 1.55 -31.25
N ILE A 950 10.97 2.41 -30.43
CA ILE A 950 10.26 2.05 -29.20
C ILE A 950 8.78 2.35 -29.42
N LEU A 951 7.93 1.34 -29.40
CA LEU A 951 6.48 1.48 -29.31
C LEU A 951 6.13 1.62 -27.83
N TYR A 952 5.47 2.70 -27.46
CA TYR A 952 5.15 3.00 -26.07
C TYR A 952 3.64 2.93 -25.83
N ALA A 953 3.24 1.99 -24.98
CA ALA A 953 1.87 1.75 -24.54
C ALA A 953 1.69 2.17 -23.08
N GLY A 954 1.83 3.46 -22.81
CA GLY A 954 1.65 4.07 -21.50
C GLY A 954 1.11 5.50 -21.59
N ARG A 955 0.74 6.10 -20.46
CA ARG A 955 0.24 7.49 -20.41
C ARG A 955 1.35 8.52 -20.59
N ALA A 956 1.03 9.67 -21.19
CA ALA A 956 2.03 10.67 -21.49
C ALA A 956 2.69 11.36 -20.28
N VAL A 957 2.07 11.34 -19.10
CA VAL A 957 2.75 11.77 -17.86
C VAL A 957 4.03 11.00 -17.59
N LEU A 958 4.03 9.70 -17.88
CA LEU A 958 5.17 8.82 -17.63
C LEU A 958 6.25 8.97 -18.73
N LEU A 959 5.93 9.66 -19.83
CA LEU A 959 6.90 9.94 -20.89
C LEU A 959 8.05 10.81 -20.37
N ASP A 960 7.84 11.67 -19.36
CA ASP A 960 8.91 12.50 -18.82
C ASP A 960 10.07 11.64 -18.27
N ASP A 961 9.75 10.64 -17.44
CA ASP A 961 10.74 9.71 -16.90
C ASP A 961 11.39 8.86 -18.00
N LEU A 962 10.61 8.37 -18.96
CA LEU A 962 11.13 7.58 -20.07
C LEU A 962 12.06 8.43 -20.97
N ILE A 963 11.63 9.61 -21.38
CA ILE A 963 12.38 10.56 -22.21
C ILE A 963 13.69 10.96 -21.51
N ARG A 964 13.66 11.28 -20.21
CA ARG A 964 14.86 11.59 -19.43
C ARG A 964 15.85 10.43 -19.40
N ASN A 965 15.37 9.21 -19.18
CA ASN A 965 16.23 8.03 -19.13
C ASN A 965 16.82 7.68 -20.52
N LEU A 966 16.05 7.86 -21.59
CA LEU A 966 16.55 7.71 -22.96
C LEU A 966 17.63 8.75 -23.31
N ARG A 967 17.47 10.01 -22.86
CA ARG A 967 18.42 11.11 -23.13
C ARG A 967 19.77 10.98 -22.46
N THR A 968 19.83 10.29 -21.32
CA THR A 968 21.03 10.22 -20.48
C THR A 968 21.83 8.93 -20.69
N ARG A 969 21.44 8.10 -21.66
CA ARG A 969 22.00 6.75 -21.84
C ARG A 969 23.18 6.72 -22.80
N GLY A 970 24.38 6.54 -22.24
CA GLY A 970 25.66 6.51 -22.97
C GLY A 970 25.73 5.57 -24.19
N CYS A 971 25.18 4.35 -24.10
CA CYS A 971 25.24 3.35 -25.18
C CYS A 971 24.38 3.70 -26.41
N ALA A 972 23.42 4.62 -26.25
CA ALA A 972 22.46 5.02 -27.26
C ALA A 972 22.77 6.43 -27.82
N LEU A 973 23.78 7.13 -27.30
CA LEU A 973 24.11 8.51 -27.70
C LEU A 973 24.43 8.64 -29.19
N ASP A 974 25.05 7.63 -29.79
CA ASP A 974 25.44 7.62 -31.20
C ASP A 974 24.34 7.13 -32.14
N ARG A 975 23.20 6.67 -31.61
CA ARG A 975 22.08 6.07 -32.35
C ARG A 975 20.87 7.01 -32.32
N GLN A 976 20.20 7.17 -33.47
CA GLN A 976 18.89 7.83 -33.49
C GLN A 976 17.85 6.88 -32.90
N ILE A 977 17.26 7.25 -31.75
CA ILE A 977 16.13 6.55 -31.15
C ILE A 977 14.83 7.22 -31.60
N THR A 978 13.83 6.42 -31.96
CA THR A 978 12.49 6.89 -32.31
C THR A 978 11.47 6.32 -31.32
N LEU A 979 10.86 7.18 -30.52
CA LEU A 979 9.79 6.83 -29.60
C LEU A 979 8.44 7.04 -30.29
N VAL A 980 7.64 6.00 -30.41
CA VAL A 980 6.34 6.01 -31.08
C VAL A 980 5.24 5.81 -30.05
N THR A 981 4.25 6.70 -30.00
CA THR A 981 3.13 6.59 -29.05
C THR A 981 1.84 7.18 -29.62
N GLY A 982 0.72 6.99 -28.92
CA GLY A 982 -0.59 7.52 -29.30
C GLY A 982 -0.77 9.01 -29.04
N SER A 983 -2.02 9.45 -29.13
CA SER A 983 -2.45 10.86 -29.11
C SER A 983 -2.03 11.66 -27.88
N ASP A 984 -1.81 11.02 -26.74
CA ASP A 984 -1.43 11.72 -25.49
C ASP A 984 -0.10 12.50 -25.61
N ALA A 985 0.76 12.16 -26.57
CA ALA A 985 1.97 12.94 -26.85
C ALA A 985 1.70 14.35 -27.42
N SER A 986 0.45 14.69 -27.75
CA SER A 986 0.05 16.07 -28.10
C SER A 986 0.38 17.06 -26.97
N MET A 987 0.46 16.60 -25.72
CA MET A 987 0.88 17.43 -24.58
C MET A 987 2.28 18.06 -24.76
N LEU A 988 3.13 17.52 -25.64
CA LEU A 988 4.41 18.13 -25.98
C LEU A 988 4.22 19.54 -26.59
N ARG A 989 3.06 19.84 -27.19
CA ARG A 989 2.71 21.18 -27.68
C ARG A 989 2.60 22.22 -26.57
N SER A 990 2.17 21.83 -25.37
CA SER A 990 2.11 22.69 -24.18
C SER A 990 3.28 22.50 -23.21
N ARG A 991 4.06 21.41 -23.33
CA ARG A 991 5.21 21.06 -22.45
C ARG A 991 6.56 21.18 -23.16
N GLY A 992 7.03 22.41 -23.36
CA GLY A 992 8.32 22.69 -23.99
C GLY A 992 9.54 22.10 -23.27
N ASP A 993 9.45 21.91 -21.95
CA ASP A 993 10.48 21.29 -21.11
C ASP A 993 10.75 19.83 -21.48
N LEU A 994 9.75 19.12 -22.00
CA LEU A 994 9.81 17.70 -22.35
C LEU A 994 10.22 17.44 -23.80
N ARG A 995 10.37 18.47 -24.64
CA ARG A 995 10.77 18.31 -26.05
C ARG A 995 12.25 17.95 -26.17
N PRO A 996 12.64 17.12 -27.16
CA PRO A 996 14.05 16.87 -27.47
C PRO A 996 14.81 18.19 -27.69
N LYS A 997 16.12 18.17 -27.43
CA LYS A 997 17.00 19.33 -27.62
C LYS A 997 18.26 18.92 -28.36
N ASP A 998 18.76 19.83 -29.19
CA ASP A 998 19.96 19.62 -30.04
C ASP A 998 21.23 19.24 -29.28
N ASN A 999 21.30 19.55 -27.98
CA ASN A 999 22.45 19.28 -27.12
C ASN A 999 22.32 18.00 -26.28
N GLU A 1000 21.30 17.17 -26.54
CA GLU A 1000 21.02 15.91 -25.84
C GLU A 1000 21.12 14.70 -26.80
N ALA A 1001 20.86 13.48 -26.30
CA ALA A 1001 20.86 12.29 -27.16
C ALA A 1001 19.85 12.42 -28.31
N LYS A 1002 20.18 11.84 -29.47
CA LYS A 1002 19.36 11.88 -30.69
C LYS A 1002 18.05 11.11 -30.53
N LEU A 1003 17.03 11.79 -30.00
CA LEU A 1003 15.68 11.27 -29.80
C LEU A 1003 14.69 11.99 -30.73
N ALA A 1004 13.91 11.21 -31.48
CA ALA A 1004 12.73 11.69 -32.20
C ALA A 1004 11.49 11.06 -31.58
N ILE A 1005 10.40 11.82 -31.51
CA ILE A 1005 9.11 11.33 -31.00
C ILE A 1005 8.10 11.38 -32.13
N LEU A 1006 7.51 10.23 -32.46
CA LEU A 1006 6.48 10.09 -33.48
C LEU A 1006 5.15 9.77 -32.81
N TYR A 1007 4.10 10.50 -33.15
CA TYR A 1007 2.77 10.23 -32.62
C TYR A 1007 1.68 10.67 -33.59
N THR A 1008 0.45 10.22 -33.36
CA THR A 1008 -0.71 10.69 -34.12
C THR A 1008 -1.74 11.30 -33.17
N PRO A 1009 -1.89 12.63 -33.16
CA PRO A 1009 -2.91 13.27 -32.36
C PRO A 1009 -4.27 13.18 -33.06
N HIS A 1010 -5.34 13.37 -32.30
CA HIS A 1010 -6.67 13.58 -32.89
C HIS A 1010 -6.75 14.88 -33.69
N PHE A 1011 -6.02 15.90 -33.23
CA PHE A 1011 -5.96 17.24 -33.82
C PHE A 1011 -4.55 17.78 -33.67
N ASP A 1012 -4.04 18.44 -34.70
CA ASP A 1012 -2.76 19.13 -34.64
C ASP A 1012 -2.90 20.53 -35.27
N PRO A 1013 -2.44 21.59 -34.58
CA PRO A 1013 -2.61 22.96 -35.06
C PRO A 1013 -1.89 23.20 -36.41
N ASP A 1014 -0.75 22.55 -36.67
CA ASP A 1014 -0.02 22.74 -37.92
C ASP A 1014 -0.73 22.03 -39.08
N ALA A 1015 -1.35 20.88 -38.81
CA ALA A 1015 -2.16 20.16 -39.81
C ALA A 1015 -3.49 20.88 -40.11
N MET A 1016 -4.03 21.64 -39.15
CA MET A 1016 -5.33 22.32 -39.22
C MET A 1016 -5.25 23.83 -39.49
N ARG A 1017 -4.05 24.40 -39.67
CA ARG A 1017 -3.81 25.85 -39.79
C ARG A 1017 -4.72 26.60 -40.78
N ASP A 1018 -5.13 25.94 -41.86
CA ASP A 1018 -5.94 26.52 -42.93
C ASP A 1018 -7.40 26.03 -42.89
N ASP A 1019 -7.76 25.20 -41.91
CA ASP A 1019 -9.14 24.72 -41.71
C ASP A 1019 -10.04 25.86 -41.20
N ALA A 1020 -11.19 26.05 -41.84
CA ALA A 1020 -12.09 27.13 -41.53
C ALA A 1020 -12.68 27.02 -40.11
N GLY A 1021 -12.93 25.80 -39.63
CA GLY A 1021 -13.41 25.55 -38.27
C GLY A 1021 -12.34 25.89 -37.23
N PHE A 1022 -11.10 25.47 -37.46
CA PHE A 1022 -9.97 25.80 -36.58
C PHE A 1022 -9.72 27.32 -36.51
N VAL A 1023 -9.76 28.01 -37.64
CA VAL A 1023 -9.65 29.47 -37.69
C VAL A 1023 -10.82 30.16 -36.96
N ALA A 1024 -12.03 29.61 -37.06
CA ALA A 1024 -13.21 30.17 -36.41
C ALA A 1024 -13.14 30.07 -34.89
N ILE A 1025 -12.80 28.89 -34.34
CA ILE A 1025 -12.66 28.74 -32.88
C ILE A 1025 -11.55 29.63 -32.33
N GLY A 1026 -10.43 29.79 -33.04
CA GLY A 1026 -9.35 30.68 -32.63
C GLY A 1026 -9.78 32.16 -32.53
N LYS A 1027 -10.68 32.62 -33.41
CA LYS A 1027 -11.26 33.97 -33.34
C LYS A 1027 -12.21 34.12 -32.15
N GLU A 1028 -12.97 33.08 -31.82
CA GLU A 1028 -13.85 33.09 -30.65
C GLU A 1028 -13.06 33.08 -29.34
N PHE A 1029 -11.95 32.34 -29.27
CA PHE A 1029 -11.03 32.39 -28.13
C PHE A 1029 -10.51 33.82 -27.90
N ASP A 1030 -10.04 34.50 -28.96
CA ASP A 1030 -9.61 35.90 -28.86
C ASP A 1030 -10.74 36.82 -28.38
N ARG A 1031 -11.94 36.67 -28.94
CA ARG A 1031 -13.12 37.49 -28.61
C ARG A 1031 -13.53 37.34 -27.14
N LEU A 1032 -13.38 36.13 -26.60
CA LEU A 1032 -13.75 35.80 -25.22
C LEU A 1032 -12.64 36.09 -24.21
N GLY A 1033 -11.42 36.37 -24.69
CA GLY A 1033 -10.23 36.59 -23.87
C GLY A 1033 -9.60 35.30 -23.35
N PHE A 1034 -9.84 34.16 -24.01
CA PHE A 1034 -9.19 32.89 -23.70
C PHE A 1034 -7.80 32.81 -24.33
N ASP A 1035 -6.93 31.98 -23.78
CA ASP A 1035 -5.57 31.80 -24.29
C ASP A 1035 -5.58 30.85 -25.49
N ARG A 1036 -5.13 31.32 -26.67
CA ARG A 1036 -5.03 30.46 -27.87
C ARG A 1036 -4.18 29.21 -27.66
N ARG A 1037 -3.23 29.23 -26.72
CA ARG A 1037 -2.38 28.07 -26.40
C ARG A 1037 -3.17 26.89 -25.83
N ASP A 1038 -4.36 27.14 -25.28
CA ASP A 1038 -5.25 26.09 -24.79
C ASP A 1038 -5.90 25.27 -25.93
N LEU A 1039 -5.66 25.64 -27.20
CA LEU A 1039 -6.02 24.84 -28.38
C LEU A 1039 -4.87 23.97 -28.91
N ASP A 1040 -3.62 24.22 -28.50
CA ASP A 1040 -2.42 23.65 -29.13
C ASP A 1040 -2.29 22.13 -28.94
N ASP A 1041 -2.79 21.59 -27.83
CA ASP A 1041 -2.77 20.15 -27.52
C ASP A 1041 -4.06 19.41 -27.92
N GLY A 1042 -5.05 20.14 -28.44
CA GLY A 1042 -6.30 19.63 -28.99
C GLY A 1042 -7.41 19.35 -27.97
N TRP A 1043 -7.19 19.51 -26.66
CA TRP A 1043 -8.23 19.20 -25.65
C TRP A 1043 -9.45 20.10 -25.74
N GLY A 1044 -9.25 21.40 -25.96
CA GLY A 1044 -10.35 22.34 -26.19
C GLY A 1044 -11.12 22.06 -27.48
N ILE A 1045 -10.41 21.67 -28.55
CA ILE A 1045 -11.02 21.30 -29.85
C ILE A 1045 -11.91 20.06 -29.70
N MET A 1046 -11.41 19.02 -29.01
CA MET A 1046 -12.16 17.80 -28.74
C MET A 1046 -13.48 18.08 -28.00
N MET A 1047 -13.43 18.92 -26.96
CA MET A 1047 -14.63 19.24 -26.20
C MET A 1047 -15.59 20.15 -26.99
N HIS A 1048 -15.05 21.11 -27.76
CA HIS A 1048 -15.83 21.93 -28.68
C HIS A 1048 -16.59 21.07 -29.70
N ASP A 1049 -15.92 20.14 -30.36
CA ASP A 1049 -16.53 19.26 -31.37
C ASP A 1049 -17.59 18.32 -30.77
N ALA A 1050 -17.34 17.80 -29.56
CA ALA A 1050 -18.31 17.00 -28.81
C ALA A 1050 -19.57 17.79 -28.47
N MET A 1051 -19.39 19.03 -28.01
CA MET A 1051 -20.51 19.92 -27.71
C MET A 1051 -21.24 20.32 -28.99
N LEU A 1052 -20.53 20.62 -30.08
CA LEU A 1052 -21.11 20.96 -31.37
C LEU A 1052 -21.94 19.81 -31.95
N ALA A 1053 -21.45 18.57 -31.91
CA ALA A 1053 -22.20 17.40 -32.36
C ALA A 1053 -23.52 17.24 -31.57
N THR A 1054 -23.48 17.55 -30.27
CA THR A 1054 -24.65 17.48 -29.39
C THR A 1054 -25.65 18.59 -29.70
N THR A 1055 -25.20 19.84 -29.84
CA THR A 1055 -26.07 20.99 -30.08
C THR A 1055 -26.68 20.97 -31.48
N GLU A 1056 -25.94 20.51 -32.49
CA GLU A 1056 -26.48 20.27 -33.83
C GLU A 1056 -27.53 19.16 -33.82
N SER A 1057 -27.32 18.09 -33.06
CA SER A 1057 -28.32 17.01 -32.91
C SER A 1057 -29.58 17.48 -32.18
N ILE A 1058 -29.44 18.36 -31.18
CA ILE A 1058 -30.57 19.01 -30.51
C ILE A 1058 -31.36 19.90 -31.50
N GLY A 1059 -30.67 20.70 -32.32
CA GLY A 1059 -31.31 21.55 -33.33
C GLY A 1059 -32.03 20.73 -34.41
N GLN A 1060 -31.43 19.62 -34.86
CA GLN A 1060 -32.05 18.69 -35.80
C GLN A 1060 -33.28 18.01 -35.21
N ALA A 1061 -33.21 17.58 -33.95
CA ALA A 1061 -34.35 17.02 -33.23
C ALA A 1061 -35.49 18.05 -33.14
N ALA A 1062 -35.20 19.28 -32.70
CA ALA A 1062 -36.18 20.36 -32.57
C ALA A 1062 -36.89 20.71 -33.88
N SER A 1063 -36.15 20.73 -35.00
CA SER A 1063 -36.70 21.07 -36.32
C SER A 1063 -37.72 20.05 -36.84
N GLY A 1064 -37.71 18.83 -36.29
CA GLY A 1064 -38.64 17.76 -36.66
C GLY A 1064 -39.92 17.73 -35.82
N LEU A 1065 -40.06 18.62 -34.84
CA LEU A 1065 -41.18 18.62 -33.89
C LEU A 1065 -42.24 19.68 -34.23
N ASP A 1066 -43.48 19.40 -33.82
CA ASP A 1066 -44.58 20.36 -33.92
C ASP A 1066 -44.33 21.58 -33.01
N ALA A 1067 -44.91 22.73 -33.38
CA ALA A 1067 -44.79 23.96 -32.61
C ALA A 1067 -45.27 23.76 -31.16
N GLY A 1068 -44.37 23.94 -30.19
CA GLY A 1068 -44.64 23.79 -28.75
C GLY A 1068 -44.23 22.45 -28.14
N ALA A 1069 -43.77 21.48 -28.94
CA ALA A 1069 -43.22 20.22 -28.41
C ALA A 1069 -41.79 20.42 -27.87
N THR A 1070 -41.45 19.69 -26.80
CA THR A 1070 -40.14 19.74 -26.14
C THR A 1070 -39.22 18.65 -26.66
N VAL A 1071 -37.95 18.99 -26.89
CA VAL A 1071 -36.94 18.01 -27.32
C VAL A 1071 -36.65 17.04 -26.19
N THR A 1072 -36.73 15.75 -26.47
CA THR A 1072 -36.50 14.66 -25.52
C THR A 1072 -35.14 13.98 -25.71
N ARG A 1073 -34.66 13.29 -24.67
CA ARG A 1073 -33.44 12.43 -24.70
C ARG A 1073 -33.46 11.42 -25.86
N LYS A 1074 -34.65 10.88 -26.17
CA LYS A 1074 -34.84 9.89 -27.24
C LYS A 1074 -34.65 10.50 -28.63
N GLU A 1075 -35.15 11.71 -28.84
CA GLU A 1075 -35.03 12.42 -30.11
C GLU A 1075 -33.59 12.86 -30.34
N VAL A 1076 -32.91 13.37 -29.30
CA VAL A 1076 -31.48 13.69 -29.38
C VAL A 1076 -30.66 12.45 -29.70
N ARG A 1077 -30.90 11.32 -29.02
CA ARG A 1077 -30.24 10.04 -29.34
C ARG A 1077 -30.49 9.62 -30.79
N ALA A 1078 -31.72 9.74 -31.26
CA ALA A 1078 -32.08 9.39 -32.63
C ALA A 1078 -31.41 10.33 -33.66
N ALA A 1079 -31.24 11.62 -33.33
CA ALA A 1079 -30.54 12.59 -34.17
C ALA A 1079 -29.02 12.33 -34.20
N LEU A 1080 -28.41 12.00 -33.06
CA LEU A 1080 -26.99 11.59 -33.00
C LEU A 1080 -26.71 10.38 -33.90
N GLY A 1081 -27.62 9.40 -33.92
CA GLY A 1081 -27.52 8.25 -34.82
C GLY A 1081 -27.67 8.58 -36.31
N ARG A 1082 -28.09 9.81 -36.68
CA ARG A 1082 -28.19 10.28 -38.08
C ARG A 1082 -26.96 11.04 -38.56
N LEU A 1083 -25.95 11.23 -37.69
CA LEU A 1083 -24.66 11.81 -38.06
C LEU A 1083 -23.83 10.85 -38.95
N ASP A 1084 -24.33 9.64 -39.20
CA ASP A 1084 -23.81 8.67 -40.18
C ASP A 1084 -23.98 9.16 -41.63
N ARG A 1085 -24.92 10.09 -41.88
CA ARG A 1085 -25.18 10.62 -43.21
C ARG A 1085 -24.25 11.79 -43.49
N LYS A 1086 -23.59 11.77 -44.66
CA LYS A 1086 -22.70 12.86 -45.13
C LYS A 1086 -23.32 14.27 -45.03
N LYS A 1087 -24.62 14.42 -45.28
CA LYS A 1087 -25.33 15.72 -45.18
C LYS A 1087 -25.53 16.23 -43.74
N ASN A 1088 -25.38 15.34 -42.77
CA ASN A 1088 -25.52 15.62 -41.34
C ASN A 1088 -24.15 15.56 -40.63
N ALA A 1089 -23.05 15.44 -41.37
CA ALA A 1089 -21.71 15.44 -40.80
C ALA A 1089 -21.47 16.75 -40.03
N VAL A 1090 -20.75 16.64 -38.93
CA VAL A 1090 -20.44 17.78 -38.05
C VAL A 1090 -19.22 18.50 -38.61
N ASN A 1091 -19.35 19.79 -38.89
CA ASN A 1091 -18.23 20.63 -39.31
C ASN A 1091 -17.53 21.18 -38.06
N GLY A 1092 -16.70 20.33 -37.45
CA GLY A 1092 -15.95 20.65 -36.24
C GLY A 1092 -14.77 21.58 -36.49
N ALA A 1093 -14.21 22.11 -35.39
CA ALA A 1093 -12.93 22.81 -35.41
C ALA A 1093 -11.76 21.87 -35.70
N GLY A 1094 -11.95 20.57 -35.46
CA GLY A 1094 -11.03 19.51 -35.84
C GLY A 1094 -11.27 18.94 -37.24
N GLY A 1095 -11.95 19.70 -38.12
CA GLY A 1095 -12.41 19.24 -39.43
C GLY A 1095 -13.74 18.49 -39.38
N THR A 1096 -14.30 18.22 -40.56
CA THR A 1096 -15.59 17.54 -40.72
C THR A 1096 -15.51 16.07 -40.32
N PHE A 1097 -16.53 15.57 -39.60
CA PHE A 1097 -16.63 14.16 -39.22
C PHE A 1097 -18.06 13.65 -39.18
N GLY A 1098 -18.22 12.34 -39.41
CA GLY A 1098 -19.47 11.60 -39.21
C GLY A 1098 -19.39 10.71 -37.97
N ILE A 1099 -20.48 9.97 -37.69
CA ILE A 1099 -20.53 8.96 -36.64
C ILE A 1099 -21.08 7.66 -37.23
N ASN A 1100 -20.42 6.54 -36.97
CA ASN A 1100 -20.96 5.23 -37.32
C ASN A 1100 -22.19 4.93 -36.43
N ALA A 1101 -23.37 4.77 -37.04
CA ALA A 1101 -24.62 4.56 -36.30
C ALA A 1101 -24.68 3.27 -35.47
N THR A 1102 -23.83 2.28 -35.77
CA THR A 1102 -23.79 0.99 -35.04
C THR A 1102 -22.83 1.05 -33.86
N THR A 1103 -21.61 1.53 -34.10
CA THR A 1103 -20.55 1.51 -33.09
C THR A 1103 -20.52 2.80 -32.25
N GLY A 1104 -21.00 3.92 -32.79
CA GLY A 1104 -20.83 5.24 -32.17
C GLY A 1104 -19.43 5.83 -32.34
N ASN A 1105 -18.56 5.24 -33.15
CA ASN A 1105 -17.22 5.77 -33.44
C ASN A 1105 -17.28 6.89 -34.48
N SER A 1106 -16.36 7.85 -34.39
CA SER A 1106 -16.20 8.88 -35.42
C SER A 1106 -15.72 8.29 -36.75
N THR A 1107 -16.17 8.88 -37.85
CA THR A 1107 -15.76 8.51 -39.21
C THR A 1107 -15.36 9.75 -40.02
N GLY A 1108 -14.58 9.56 -41.09
CA GLY A 1108 -14.12 10.64 -41.97
C GLY A 1108 -13.11 11.60 -41.34
N ARG A 1109 -12.58 11.29 -40.15
CA ARG A 1109 -11.55 12.09 -39.48
C ARG A 1109 -10.20 11.99 -40.22
N ARG A 1110 -9.39 13.05 -40.08
CA ARG A 1110 -8.05 13.13 -40.67
C ARG A 1110 -7.01 13.00 -39.56
N LEU A 1111 -6.14 12.00 -39.65
CA LEU A 1111 -5.10 11.74 -38.66
C LEU A 1111 -3.72 12.12 -39.20
N PRO A 1112 -3.08 13.17 -38.67
CA PRO A 1112 -1.70 13.47 -39.00
C PRO A 1112 -0.74 12.56 -38.26
N VAL A 1113 0.39 12.24 -38.89
CA VAL A 1113 1.57 11.69 -38.22
C VAL A 1113 2.51 12.86 -37.94
N ILE A 1114 2.74 13.14 -36.65
CA ILE A 1114 3.58 14.24 -36.19
C ILE A 1114 4.90 13.68 -35.69
N GLU A 1115 6.00 14.26 -36.16
CA GLU A 1115 7.32 14.04 -35.61
C GLU A 1115 7.78 15.26 -34.83
N VAL A 1116 8.23 15.03 -33.59
CA VAL A 1116 9.05 15.98 -32.83
C VAL A 1116 10.50 15.60 -33.07
N GLY A 1117 11.19 16.45 -33.83
CA GLY A 1117 12.59 16.25 -34.21
C GLY A 1117 13.55 16.34 -33.01
N PRO A 1118 14.82 15.96 -33.19
CA PRO A 1118 15.85 16.08 -32.14
C PRO A 1118 16.06 17.50 -31.63
N ASP A 1119 15.74 18.50 -32.44
CA ASP A 1119 15.75 19.94 -32.13
C ASP A 1119 14.50 20.41 -31.36
N GLY A 1120 13.53 19.52 -31.17
CA GLY A 1120 12.25 19.81 -30.54
C GLY A 1120 11.23 20.45 -31.48
N ALA A 1121 11.51 20.56 -32.78
CA ALA A 1121 10.60 21.12 -33.77
C ALA A 1121 9.53 20.10 -34.18
N PHE A 1122 8.30 20.56 -34.41
CA PHE A 1122 7.21 19.73 -34.89
C PHE A 1122 7.17 19.72 -36.42
N THR A 1123 7.01 18.54 -37.01
CA THR A 1123 6.85 18.38 -38.46
C THR A 1123 5.68 17.44 -38.74
N VAL A 1124 4.76 17.85 -39.61
CA VAL A 1124 3.71 16.97 -40.15
C VAL A 1124 4.35 16.05 -41.20
N ARG A 1125 4.48 14.76 -40.90
CA ARG A 1125 5.10 13.76 -41.78
C ARG A 1125 4.13 13.14 -42.77
N ASN A 1126 2.89 12.97 -42.35
CA ASN A 1126 1.83 12.42 -43.19
C ASN A 1126 0.47 12.90 -42.66
N VAL A 1127 -0.56 12.86 -43.50
CA VAL A 1127 -1.97 13.04 -43.09
C VAL A 1127 -2.79 11.96 -43.76
N VAL A 1128 -3.47 11.14 -42.95
CA VAL A 1128 -4.29 10.03 -43.42
C VAL A 1128 -5.76 10.37 -43.22
N ASP A 1129 -6.53 10.33 -44.31
CA ASP A 1129 -7.98 10.48 -44.23
C ASP A 1129 -8.61 9.11 -43.93
N LEU A 1130 -9.27 9.00 -42.78
CA LEU A 1130 -9.97 7.77 -42.40
C LEU A 1130 -11.24 7.60 -43.24
N PRO A 1131 -11.70 6.35 -43.45
CA PRO A 1131 -12.96 6.07 -44.14
C PRO A 1131 -14.14 6.82 -43.53
N SER A 1132 -15.03 7.33 -44.39
CA SER A 1132 -16.29 7.99 -44.00
C SER A 1132 -17.38 7.02 -43.58
#